data_AF-A0A9P6QY79-F1
#
_entry.id   AF-A0A9P6QY79-F1
#
_cell.length_a   1.000
_cell.length_b   1.000
_cell.length_c   1.000
_cell.angle_alpha   90.00
_cell.angle_beta   90.00
_cell.angle_gamma   90.00
#
_symmetry.space_group_name_H-M   'P 1'
#
loop_
_entity.id
_entity.type
_entity.pdbx_description
1 polymer ?
#
loop_
_entity_poly.entity_id
_entity_poly.type
_entity_poly.pdbx_seq_one_letter_code
_entity_poly.pdbx_strand_id
1 'polypeptide(L)'
;TFKVLRYSNEGLVDIGINRDLVSRFRDSKTDDSNRYGSDGMEPELFKDVFWTSITIPVLGSRIRGVYQKRYYENKPIPTHAMPQPQDETFPTDDWITSFWFMAQAEKEEQQVELMKEMFGLHLLPITRHRLAPLDTEMQVVYMDRTDNEREPNLAAFFSVLDEQFECRVLREGFNITSRNAFNYMLEISDAVGILKVTATVPMERRQGLDQENCQVVCDYMARWLSLDSVLDQLQLSALRSLPIYRMYSDSTFASLLHQKGEKASWGVASRFSRAENPWLPVTIKLLEDDQPMLDHLTEILEVPTINESKYWFKILSNLKSYTTDMWDLMLEQFCQKYHAHVASKEHSFSFMSDLEFVRTAGPDSTKTGPRRSPRSIVNPSLSLFYLDHECVFPAGVYTNSAIFSVLSEMGMRAMFDASFITDRARVLSADTKQGVTGKRDTALMALYSRLNDAFKRPLQSPQMQRILAGLPWILAKSINADDYRLYHPSECRPQGDVELVGSQMPLAKFNFSNELMLDCLGWNTLPPLANVLAHFHTLIDRAKTFTPSEAEFNAIYRFLMDRISDSMSLSAVKKSLNGKAWILINGTLHTTDRVALKMSCDLSPHFVQIASPGLDHLFSAMGVRQNVRQQDLEEIIAQIGRQYGSAGTLSDEDAQLVLQLLSGVARVSYTWSSSTLILTSDNQLRRIGEVVYDDRRGHRSLTDTWGGDDEA
;
A
#
# COMPACT_ATOMS: atom_id res chain seq x y z
N THR A 1 21.68 -80.22 17.48
CA THR A 1 21.92 -79.72 16.10
C THR A 1 21.12 -78.44 15.95
N PHE A 2 21.77 -77.28 15.79
CA PHE A 2 21.09 -75.97 15.78
C PHE A 2 20.80 -75.53 14.34
N LYS A 3 19.62 -74.92 14.10
CA LYS A 3 19.14 -74.45 12.79
C LYS A 3 19.02 -72.92 12.82
N VAL A 4 19.70 -72.24 11.90
CA VAL A 4 19.78 -70.77 11.77
C VAL A 4 18.47 -70.23 11.20
N LEU A 5 17.89 -69.17 11.79
CA LEU A 5 16.54 -68.71 11.44
C LEU A 5 16.46 -67.43 10.58
N ARG A 6 17.45 -66.52 10.54
CA ARG A 6 17.68 -65.52 9.45
C ARG A 6 18.86 -64.58 9.78
N TYR A 7 19.40 -63.91 8.77
CA TYR A 7 20.43 -62.86 8.89
C TYR A 7 19.79 -61.46 8.95
N SER A 8 20.27 -60.57 9.83
CA SER A 8 20.04 -59.12 9.74
C SER A 8 21.35 -58.38 9.44
N ASN A 9 21.24 -57.15 8.93
CA ASN A 9 22.31 -56.40 8.25
C ASN A 9 23.47 -55.91 9.16
N GLU A 10 23.54 -56.32 10.42
CA GLU A 10 24.60 -55.92 11.37
C GLU A 10 25.48 -57.09 11.88
N GLY A 11 25.33 -58.31 11.32
CA GLY A 11 26.32 -59.38 11.52
C GLY A 11 26.24 -60.16 12.85
N LEU A 12 25.05 -60.37 13.42
CA LEU A 12 24.82 -61.15 14.65
C LEU A 12 23.86 -62.34 14.39
N VAL A 13 23.98 -63.45 15.16
CA VAL A 13 23.20 -64.69 15.03
C VAL A 13 22.49 -65.06 16.34
N ASP A 14 21.17 -65.28 16.29
CA ASP A 14 20.30 -65.73 17.40
C ASP A 14 20.43 -67.23 17.73
N ILE A 15 20.40 -67.61 19.01
CA ILE A 15 20.18 -69.00 19.47
C ILE A 15 19.21 -69.01 20.67
N GLY A 16 18.05 -69.65 20.53
CA GLY A 16 17.08 -69.84 21.62
C GLY A 16 17.42 -71.03 22.53
N ILE A 17 17.17 -70.87 23.84
CA ILE A 17 17.23 -71.97 24.83
C ILE A 17 15.80 -72.28 25.29
N ASN A 18 15.41 -73.56 25.28
CA ASN A 18 14.09 -74.02 25.71
C ASN A 18 13.95 -73.99 27.25
N ARG A 19 12.87 -73.35 27.73
CA ARG A 19 12.51 -73.14 29.15
C ARG A 19 11.99 -74.39 29.87
N ASP A 20 11.61 -75.46 29.16
CA ASP A 20 11.05 -76.69 29.75
C ASP A 20 12.05 -77.55 30.54
N LEU A 21 13.36 -77.33 30.41
CA LEU A 21 14.36 -78.16 31.09
C LEU A 21 14.67 -77.72 32.52
N VAL A 22 14.46 -76.45 32.87
CA VAL A 22 14.83 -75.89 34.18
C VAL A 22 13.66 -75.95 35.18
N SER A 23 12.41 -75.88 34.72
CA SER A 23 11.22 -75.96 35.58
C SER A 23 10.92 -77.38 36.10
N ARG A 24 11.36 -78.43 35.41
CA ARG A 24 11.16 -79.83 35.86
C ARG A 24 12.03 -80.26 37.05
N PHE A 25 12.97 -79.44 37.48
CA PHE A 25 13.86 -79.75 38.61
C PHE A 25 13.52 -79.03 39.93
N ARG A 26 12.55 -78.11 39.96
CA ARG A 26 12.28 -77.31 41.16
C ARG A 26 11.02 -77.65 41.95
N ASP A 27 9.94 -78.15 41.34
CA ASP A 27 8.70 -78.43 42.07
C ASP A 27 8.02 -79.74 41.65
N SER A 28 8.38 -80.83 42.32
CA SER A 28 7.54 -82.04 42.42
C SER A 28 7.43 -82.50 43.86
N LYS A 29 6.90 -81.63 44.72
CA LYS A 29 6.15 -82.05 45.90
C LYS A 29 4.88 -81.23 46.05
N THR A 30 3.81 -81.98 46.30
CA THR A 30 2.45 -81.63 46.74
C THR A 30 1.46 -81.09 45.70
N ASP A 31 0.61 -82.02 45.26
CA ASP A 31 -0.84 -81.90 44.95
C ASP A 31 -1.54 -80.79 45.78
N ASP A 32 -2.59 -80.12 45.34
CA ASP A 32 -3.81 -80.70 44.78
C ASP A 32 -4.75 -79.65 44.14
N SER A 33 -5.49 -80.10 43.12
CA SER A 33 -6.83 -79.65 42.68
C SER A 33 -7.07 -78.38 41.82
N ASN A 34 -7.44 -78.67 40.56
CA ASN A 34 -8.62 -78.15 39.81
C ASN A 34 -8.72 -76.66 39.37
N ARG A 35 -8.56 -76.41 38.06
CA ARG A 35 -9.68 -76.23 37.08
C ARG A 35 -9.23 -75.79 35.66
N TYR A 36 -9.58 -76.63 34.68
CA TYR A 36 -10.11 -76.40 33.31
C TYR A 36 -9.89 -75.09 32.51
N GLY A 37 -9.55 -75.29 31.22
CA GLY A 37 -9.98 -74.47 30.06
C GLY A 37 -8.82 -73.89 29.25
N SER A 38 -8.21 -74.64 28.31
CA SER A 38 -8.50 -74.69 26.86
C SER A 38 -8.09 -73.46 26.03
N ASP A 39 -7.34 -73.78 24.97
CA ASP A 39 -7.06 -73.03 23.73
C ASP A 39 -5.94 -71.98 23.67
N GLY A 40 -4.90 -72.37 22.93
CA GLY A 40 -4.30 -71.56 21.87
C GLY A 40 -3.60 -70.27 22.29
N MET A 41 -2.36 -70.38 22.76
CA MET A 41 -1.42 -69.26 22.73
C MET A 41 -0.15 -69.61 21.95
N GLU A 42 0.11 -68.77 20.97
CA GLU A 42 1.27 -68.76 20.08
C GLU A 42 2.61 -68.59 20.84
N PRO A 43 3.72 -69.10 20.29
CA PRO A 43 5.03 -69.09 20.93
C PRO A 43 5.75 -67.74 20.72
N GLU A 44 5.37 -66.68 21.43
CA GLU A 44 6.09 -65.39 21.39
C GLU A 44 6.99 -65.10 22.61
N LEU A 45 7.11 -66.02 23.57
CA LEU A 45 7.88 -65.83 24.81
C LEU A 45 9.37 -66.23 24.75
N PHE A 46 9.99 -66.26 23.56
CA PHE A 46 11.36 -66.79 23.36
C PHE A 46 12.37 -65.82 22.73
N LYS A 47 12.21 -64.49 22.88
CA LYS A 47 13.08 -63.52 22.18
C LYS A 47 14.26 -62.91 22.97
N ASP A 48 14.49 -63.29 24.22
CA ASP A 48 15.52 -62.63 25.04
C ASP A 48 16.65 -63.56 25.47
N VAL A 49 17.63 -63.83 24.58
CA VAL A 49 18.86 -64.54 24.95
C VAL A 49 20.08 -64.12 24.09
N PHE A 50 21.12 -63.64 24.77
CA PHE A 50 22.55 -63.45 24.42
C PHE A 50 22.98 -62.95 23.03
N TRP A 51 23.72 -61.83 23.04
CA TRP A 51 24.43 -61.29 21.89
C TRP A 51 25.94 -61.47 22.10
N THR A 52 26.62 -62.22 21.23
CA THR A 52 28.08 -62.20 21.12
C THR A 52 28.49 -62.68 19.72
N SER A 53 29.41 -61.96 19.07
CA SER A 53 30.06 -62.37 17.82
C SER A 53 31.16 -63.41 18.04
N ILE A 54 31.45 -63.76 19.29
CA ILE A 54 32.44 -64.74 19.71
C ILE A 54 31.71 -66.01 20.12
N THR A 55 32.04 -67.15 19.50
CA THR A 55 31.50 -68.45 19.92
C THR A 55 31.78 -68.68 21.41
N ILE A 56 30.75 -69.11 22.16
CA ILE A 56 30.80 -69.34 23.61
C ILE A 56 32.09 -70.08 24.09
N PRO A 57 32.60 -71.11 23.37
CA PRO A 57 33.86 -71.77 23.75
C PRO A 57 35.11 -70.87 23.67
N VAL A 58 35.14 -69.91 22.75
CA VAL A 58 36.24 -68.95 22.54
C VAL A 58 36.20 -67.82 23.56
N LEU A 59 35.00 -67.37 23.96
CA LEU A 59 34.80 -66.42 25.05
C LEU A 59 35.29 -67.02 26.38
N GLY A 60 34.80 -68.23 26.70
CA GLY A 60 35.20 -68.94 27.91
C GLY A 60 36.70 -69.30 27.92
N SER A 61 37.29 -69.69 26.78
CA SER A 61 38.73 -70.00 26.72
C SER A 61 39.61 -68.76 26.88
N ARG A 62 39.21 -67.60 26.37
CA ARG A 62 39.97 -66.34 26.50
C ARG A 62 39.91 -65.77 27.91
N ILE A 63 38.73 -65.76 28.52
CA ILE A 63 38.54 -65.41 29.94
C ILE A 63 39.35 -66.37 30.83
N ARG A 64 39.25 -67.69 30.60
CA ARG A 64 40.04 -68.70 31.31
C ARG A 64 41.54 -68.52 31.08
N GLY A 65 41.98 -68.20 29.87
CA GLY A 65 43.38 -67.99 29.53
C GLY A 65 43.98 -66.81 30.28
N VAL A 66 43.27 -65.69 30.37
CA VAL A 66 43.73 -64.52 31.13
C VAL A 66 43.69 -64.77 32.64
N TYR A 67 42.65 -65.45 33.12
CA TYR A 67 42.51 -65.82 34.53
C TYR A 67 43.59 -66.84 34.97
N GLN A 68 43.89 -67.84 34.13
CA GLN A 68 44.93 -68.84 34.35
C GLN A 68 46.32 -68.23 34.29
N LYS A 69 46.59 -67.37 33.31
CA LYS A 69 47.84 -66.62 33.16
C LYS A 69 48.12 -65.75 34.39
N ARG A 70 47.14 -65.02 34.90
CA ARG A 70 47.38 -64.04 35.98
C ARG A 70 47.40 -64.64 37.39
N TYR A 71 46.52 -65.59 37.68
CA TYR A 71 46.35 -66.08 39.05
C TYR A 71 47.02 -67.43 39.30
N TYR A 72 47.33 -68.18 38.24
CA TYR A 72 47.80 -69.56 38.33
C TYR A 72 49.11 -69.84 37.57
N GLU A 73 49.72 -68.86 36.88
CA GLU A 73 51.09 -69.03 36.40
C GLU A 73 52.01 -69.32 37.59
N ASN A 74 52.52 -70.56 37.62
CA ASN A 74 53.45 -71.10 38.62
C ASN A 74 52.90 -71.29 40.05
N LYS A 75 51.58 -71.42 40.26
CA LYS A 75 50.99 -71.79 41.56
C LYS A 75 49.93 -72.90 41.43
N PRO A 76 49.86 -73.86 42.38
CA PRO A 76 48.80 -74.87 42.38
C PRO A 76 47.43 -74.24 42.65
N ILE A 77 46.41 -74.68 41.91
CA ILE A 77 45.02 -74.23 42.06
C ILE A 77 44.50 -74.64 43.46
N PRO A 78 44.04 -73.71 44.32
CA PRO A 78 43.50 -74.04 45.63
C PRO A 78 42.25 -74.92 45.52
N THR A 79 42.12 -75.91 46.40
CA THR A 79 40.95 -76.83 46.48
C THR A 79 39.62 -76.17 46.87
N HIS A 80 39.64 -74.88 47.24
CA HIS A 80 38.44 -74.05 47.45
C HIS A 80 38.17 -73.09 46.28
N ALA A 81 38.90 -73.20 45.16
CA ALA A 81 38.55 -72.53 43.92
C ALA A 81 37.17 -72.99 43.45
N MET A 82 36.39 -72.06 42.88
CA MET A 82 35.02 -72.27 42.40
C MET A 82 34.81 -73.71 41.90
N PRO A 83 33.82 -74.46 42.44
CA PRO A 83 33.51 -75.79 41.93
C PRO A 83 33.31 -75.66 40.42
N GLN A 84 34.05 -76.48 39.67
CA GLN A 84 33.97 -76.55 38.22
C GLN A 84 32.93 -77.60 37.84
N PRO A 85 31.76 -77.25 37.27
CA PRO A 85 31.00 -78.18 36.46
C PRO A 85 31.63 -78.19 35.07
N GLN A 86 32.01 -79.36 34.58
CA GLN A 86 32.62 -79.54 33.25
C GLN A 86 31.68 -79.14 32.09
N ASP A 87 30.43 -78.77 32.37
CA ASP A 87 29.37 -78.52 31.39
C ASP A 87 28.79 -77.08 31.41
N GLU A 88 29.33 -76.16 32.22
CA GLU A 88 28.82 -74.78 32.21
C GLU A 88 29.33 -73.98 31.00
N THR A 89 28.38 -73.61 30.15
CA THR A 89 28.58 -72.87 28.89
C THR A 89 28.34 -71.37 29.03
N PHE A 90 28.19 -70.82 30.25
CA PHE A 90 27.99 -69.39 30.45
C PHE A 90 28.40 -68.93 31.86
N PRO A 91 28.95 -67.71 32.07
CA PRO A 91 29.17 -67.16 33.40
C PRO A 91 27.84 -66.89 34.13
N THR A 92 27.66 -67.49 35.31
CA THR A 92 26.50 -67.23 36.19
C THR A 92 26.54 -65.82 36.79
N ASP A 93 25.42 -65.31 37.32
CA ASP A 93 25.39 -64.03 38.05
C ASP A 93 26.40 -64.01 39.22
N ASP A 94 26.55 -65.15 39.92
CA ASP A 94 27.54 -65.36 40.98
C ASP A 94 28.97 -65.29 40.43
N TRP A 95 29.20 -65.83 39.23
CA TRP A 95 30.49 -65.76 38.54
C TRP A 95 30.85 -64.33 38.15
N ILE A 96 29.92 -63.58 37.55
CA ILE A 96 30.13 -62.18 37.12
C ILE A 96 30.46 -61.32 38.33
N THR A 97 29.69 -61.49 39.40
CA THR A 97 29.90 -60.78 40.67
C THR A 97 31.27 -61.11 41.26
N SER A 98 31.65 -62.40 41.29
CA SER A 98 32.95 -62.85 41.78
C SER A 98 34.12 -62.32 40.92
N PHE A 99 33.95 -62.26 39.60
CA PHE A 99 34.94 -61.70 38.69
C PHE A 99 35.22 -60.23 39.01
N TRP A 100 34.18 -59.42 39.17
CA TRP A 100 34.34 -57.99 39.47
C TRP A 100 34.89 -57.73 40.87
N PHE A 101 34.51 -58.56 41.87
CA PHE A 101 35.13 -58.50 43.20
C PHE A 101 36.64 -58.80 43.17
N MET A 102 37.05 -59.78 42.37
CA MET A 102 38.48 -60.08 42.21
C MET A 102 39.21 -59.00 41.42
N ALA A 103 38.62 -58.53 40.32
CA ALA A 103 39.19 -57.45 39.54
C ALA A 103 39.42 -56.19 40.39
N GLN A 104 38.54 -55.92 41.37
CA GLN A 104 38.72 -54.83 42.33
C GLN A 104 39.87 -55.07 43.33
N ALA A 105 40.17 -56.32 43.68
CA ALA A 105 41.20 -56.67 44.66
C ALA A 105 42.65 -56.53 44.12
N GLU A 106 42.81 -56.45 42.79
CA GLU A 106 44.09 -56.23 42.11
C GLU A 106 44.62 -54.80 42.27
N LYS A 107 45.93 -54.58 42.14
CA LYS A 107 46.51 -53.23 42.12
C LYS A 107 46.10 -52.48 40.85
N GLU A 108 46.00 -51.15 40.92
CA GLU A 108 45.49 -50.29 39.83
C GLU A 108 46.17 -50.54 38.47
N GLU A 109 47.51 -50.67 38.43
CA GLU A 109 48.25 -50.99 37.20
C GLU A 109 47.88 -52.35 36.60
N GLN A 110 47.64 -53.35 37.46
CA GLN A 110 47.23 -54.69 37.05
C GLN A 110 45.78 -54.72 36.58
N GLN A 111 44.91 -53.90 37.18
CA GLN A 111 43.53 -53.72 36.73
C GLN A 111 43.46 -53.14 35.31
N VAL A 112 44.27 -52.12 35.00
CA VAL A 112 44.32 -51.52 33.65
C VAL A 112 44.69 -52.56 32.60
N GLU A 113 45.71 -53.36 32.87
CA GLU A 113 46.16 -54.39 31.94
C GLU A 113 45.14 -55.54 31.81
N LEU A 114 44.46 -55.91 32.91
CA LEU A 114 43.36 -56.89 32.89
C LEU A 114 42.22 -56.40 32.01
N MET A 115 41.78 -55.15 32.16
CA MET A 115 40.68 -54.58 31.37
C MET A 115 41.04 -54.48 29.88
N LYS A 116 42.30 -54.17 29.54
CA LYS A 116 42.79 -54.19 28.15
C LYS A 116 42.75 -55.60 27.54
N GLU A 117 43.16 -56.63 28.28
CA GLU A 117 43.11 -58.02 27.81
C GLU A 117 41.66 -58.52 27.63
N MET A 118 40.71 -57.95 28.37
CA MET A 118 39.27 -58.24 28.36
C MET A 118 38.43 -57.32 27.44
N PHE A 119 39.07 -56.45 26.65
CA PHE A 119 38.36 -55.57 25.71
C PHE A 119 37.45 -56.34 24.74
N GLY A 120 36.23 -55.86 24.55
CA GLY A 120 35.19 -56.48 23.71
C GLY A 120 34.49 -57.69 24.34
N LEU A 121 34.89 -58.13 25.53
CA LEU A 121 34.23 -59.23 26.23
C LEU A 121 33.01 -58.75 27.01
N HIS A 122 31.91 -59.50 26.93
CA HIS A 122 30.63 -59.16 27.55
C HIS A 122 30.66 -59.46 29.04
N LEU A 123 31.03 -58.46 29.85
CA LEU A 123 31.29 -58.60 31.28
C LEU A 123 30.53 -57.60 32.14
N LEU A 124 29.94 -56.56 31.55
CA LEU A 124 29.15 -55.56 32.28
C LEU A 124 27.70 -56.02 32.37
N PRO A 125 27.13 -56.26 33.58
CA PRO A 125 25.74 -56.66 33.70
C PRO A 125 24.82 -55.48 33.46
N ILE A 126 24.00 -55.60 32.43
CA ILE A 126 22.97 -54.63 32.09
C ILE A 126 21.59 -55.15 32.48
N THR A 127 20.57 -54.32 32.35
CA THR A 127 19.16 -54.68 32.57
C THR A 127 18.70 -55.85 31.68
N ARG A 128 17.54 -56.43 32.00
CA ARG A 128 16.95 -57.58 31.28
C ARG A 128 17.82 -58.85 31.27
N HIS A 129 18.63 -59.05 32.32
CA HIS A 129 19.56 -60.17 32.47
C HIS A 129 20.61 -60.31 31.35
N ARG A 130 21.01 -59.19 30.72
CA ARG A 130 21.98 -59.18 29.63
C ARG A 130 23.38 -58.74 30.10
N LEU A 131 24.38 -58.99 29.26
CA LEU A 131 25.75 -58.50 29.43
C LEU A 131 26.13 -57.58 28.27
N ALA A 132 26.89 -56.52 28.55
CA ALA A 132 27.48 -55.61 27.58
C ALA A 132 29.00 -55.79 27.50
N PRO A 133 29.61 -55.60 26.31
CA PRO A 133 31.05 -55.68 26.12
C PRO A 133 31.79 -54.56 26.85
N LEU A 134 33.00 -54.85 27.32
CA LEU A 134 33.97 -53.83 27.73
C LEU A 134 34.49 -53.09 26.49
N ASP A 135 33.73 -52.09 26.06
CA ASP A 135 34.01 -51.31 24.86
C ASP A 135 33.85 -49.82 25.15
N THR A 136 34.89 -49.05 24.86
CA THR A 136 34.92 -47.59 25.04
C THR A 136 34.05 -46.85 24.02
N GLU A 137 33.72 -47.48 22.89
CA GLU A 137 32.79 -46.91 21.89
C GLU A 137 31.33 -47.23 22.22
N MET A 138 31.08 -48.28 23.01
CA MET A 138 29.73 -48.77 23.35
C MET A 138 29.52 -48.84 24.86
N GLN A 139 29.73 -47.71 25.52
CA GLN A 139 29.71 -47.58 26.98
C GLN A 139 28.34 -47.93 27.59
N VAL A 140 28.39 -48.43 28.83
CA VAL A 140 27.19 -48.75 29.62
C VAL A 140 26.85 -47.57 30.50
N VAL A 141 25.63 -47.05 30.39
CA VAL A 141 25.14 -45.98 31.26
C VAL A 141 24.95 -46.53 32.68
N TYR A 142 25.46 -45.85 33.68
CA TYR A 142 25.28 -46.25 35.07
C TYR A 142 24.86 -45.07 35.93
N MET A 143 24.13 -45.37 37.00
CA MET A 143 23.72 -44.42 38.02
C MET A 143 24.39 -44.80 39.33
N ASP A 144 25.13 -43.86 39.92
CA ASP A 144 25.69 -44.09 41.26
C ASP A 144 24.56 -44.20 42.29
N ARG A 145 24.74 -45.06 43.30
CA ARG A 145 23.78 -45.25 44.38
C ARG A 145 23.57 -43.95 45.18
N THR A 146 24.60 -43.13 45.31
CA THR A 146 24.49 -41.85 46.02
C THR A 146 23.67 -40.82 45.26
N ASP A 147 23.59 -40.91 43.94
CA ASP A 147 22.78 -40.03 43.08
C ASP A 147 21.31 -40.46 43.06
N ASN A 148 21.04 -41.77 43.07
CA ASN A 148 19.69 -42.32 43.13
C ASN A 148 18.93 -41.89 44.40
N GLU A 149 19.61 -41.78 45.54
CA GLU A 149 19.03 -41.33 46.80
C GLU A 149 18.81 -39.80 46.86
N ARG A 150 19.53 -39.03 46.03
CA ARG A 150 19.51 -37.57 46.05
C ARG A 150 18.56 -36.97 45.01
N GLU A 151 18.39 -37.60 43.85
CA GLU A 151 17.68 -37.02 42.71
C GLU A 151 16.73 -38.04 42.04
N PRO A 152 15.44 -38.05 42.40
CA PRO A 152 14.47 -39.00 41.82
C PRO A 152 14.28 -38.83 40.31
N ASN A 153 14.59 -37.65 39.75
CA ASN A 153 14.53 -37.40 38.30
C ASN A 153 15.57 -38.24 37.52
N LEU A 154 16.71 -38.58 38.14
CA LEU A 154 17.71 -39.45 37.51
C LEU A 154 17.21 -40.88 37.36
N ALA A 155 16.53 -41.41 38.37
CA ALA A 155 15.95 -42.75 38.32
C ALA A 155 14.88 -42.86 37.23
N ALA A 156 14.01 -41.85 37.11
CA ALA A 156 13.01 -41.78 36.06
C ALA A 156 13.67 -41.75 34.66
N PHE A 157 14.68 -40.90 34.47
CA PHE A 157 15.39 -40.81 33.20
C PHE A 157 16.20 -42.08 32.87
N PHE A 158 16.77 -42.75 33.87
CA PHE A 158 17.42 -44.05 33.71
C PHE A 158 16.45 -45.11 33.18
N SER A 159 15.19 -45.09 33.66
CA SER A 159 14.11 -45.93 33.12
C SER A 159 13.80 -45.61 31.66
N VAL A 160 13.74 -44.32 31.28
CA VAL A 160 13.54 -43.92 29.88
C VAL A 160 14.65 -44.46 28.97
N LEU A 161 15.91 -44.38 29.42
CA LEU A 161 17.06 -44.91 28.70
C LEU A 161 16.95 -46.43 28.48
N ASP A 162 16.54 -47.19 29.48
CA ASP A 162 16.37 -48.65 29.38
C ASP A 162 15.15 -49.06 28.55
N GLU A 163 13.98 -48.51 28.85
CA GLU A 163 12.71 -49.01 28.36
C GLU A 163 12.36 -48.46 26.99
N GLN A 164 12.57 -47.15 26.77
CA GLN A 164 12.17 -46.45 25.55
C GLN A 164 13.30 -46.41 24.52
N PHE A 165 14.51 -46.12 24.97
CA PHE A 165 15.68 -46.03 24.07
C PHE A 165 16.44 -47.34 23.92
N GLU A 166 16.21 -48.33 24.80
CA GLU A 166 16.96 -49.60 24.86
C GLU A 166 18.47 -49.38 24.93
N CYS A 167 18.88 -48.32 25.61
CA CYS A 167 20.28 -48.06 25.91
C CYS A 167 20.81 -49.13 26.87
N ARG A 168 22.12 -49.39 26.79
CA ARG A 168 22.80 -50.31 27.69
C ARG A 168 22.95 -49.65 29.05
N VAL A 169 22.02 -49.92 29.96
CA VAL A 169 22.05 -49.40 31.34
C VAL A 169 22.54 -50.48 32.31
N LEU A 170 23.35 -50.11 33.28
CA LEU A 170 23.87 -51.02 34.30
C LEU A 170 22.71 -51.59 35.12
N ARG A 171 22.75 -52.90 35.39
CA ARG A 171 21.73 -53.57 36.21
C ARG A 171 21.65 -52.94 37.60
N GLU A 172 20.43 -52.64 38.04
CA GLU A 172 20.18 -52.11 39.38
C GLU A 172 20.81 -52.99 40.47
N GLY A 173 21.39 -52.36 41.48
CA GLY A 173 22.04 -53.05 42.60
C GLY A 173 23.43 -53.62 42.30
N PHE A 174 23.88 -53.66 41.04
CA PHE A 174 25.24 -54.06 40.72
C PHE A 174 26.22 -52.93 41.05
N ASN A 175 27.18 -53.19 41.95
CA ASN A 175 28.12 -52.17 42.40
C ASN A 175 29.50 -52.39 41.76
N ILE A 176 29.92 -51.44 40.92
CA ILE A 176 31.25 -51.43 40.32
C ILE A 176 32.01 -50.24 40.91
N THR A 177 33.02 -50.55 41.72
CA THR A 177 33.88 -49.55 42.39
C THR A 177 35.29 -49.49 41.81
N SER A 178 35.59 -50.29 40.78
CA SER A 178 36.88 -50.22 40.09
C SER A 178 36.95 -48.98 39.22
N ARG A 179 37.90 -48.09 39.51
CA ARG A 179 38.12 -46.86 38.72
C ARG A 179 38.34 -47.11 37.23
N ASN A 180 38.95 -48.25 36.89
CA ASN A 180 39.25 -48.60 35.51
C ASN A 180 38.04 -49.12 34.73
N ALA A 181 37.00 -49.59 35.43
CA ALA A 181 35.73 -49.98 34.83
C ALA A 181 34.95 -48.75 34.33
N PHE A 182 35.13 -47.59 34.98
CA PHE A 182 34.50 -46.33 34.55
C PHE A 182 34.91 -45.88 33.15
N ASN A 183 36.02 -46.37 32.59
CA ASN A 183 36.36 -46.08 31.19
C ASN A 183 35.34 -46.69 30.18
N TYR A 184 34.63 -47.74 30.59
CA TYR A 184 33.62 -48.45 29.79
C TYR A 184 32.19 -48.11 30.22
N MET A 185 32.05 -47.23 31.21
CA MET A 185 30.78 -46.84 31.77
C MET A 185 30.61 -45.34 31.62
N LEU A 186 29.37 -44.91 31.47
CA LEU A 186 29.02 -43.52 31.31
C LEU A 186 28.11 -43.13 32.46
N GLU A 187 28.53 -42.16 33.26
CA GLU A 187 27.74 -41.73 34.40
C GLU A 187 26.48 -41.00 33.91
N ILE A 188 25.34 -41.31 34.52
CA ILE A 188 24.07 -40.66 34.15
C ILE A 188 24.11 -39.14 34.38
N SER A 189 25.02 -38.62 35.20
CA SER A 189 25.20 -37.18 35.40
C SER A 189 25.91 -36.49 34.21
N ASP A 190 26.62 -37.23 33.34
CA ASP A 190 27.30 -36.70 32.16
C ASP A 190 26.34 -36.59 30.96
N ALA A 191 25.55 -35.51 30.93
CA ALA A 191 24.57 -35.27 29.87
C ALA A 191 25.17 -35.22 28.46
N VAL A 192 26.43 -34.78 28.31
CA VAL A 192 27.10 -34.71 27.00
C VAL A 192 27.39 -36.12 26.48
N GLY A 193 27.97 -36.97 27.33
CA GLY A 193 28.17 -38.38 27.00
C GLY A 193 26.84 -39.11 26.76
N ILE A 194 25.80 -38.80 27.54
CA ILE A 194 24.49 -39.43 27.39
C ILE A 194 23.87 -39.09 26.03
N LEU A 195 23.96 -37.84 25.58
CA LEU A 195 23.50 -37.44 24.25
C LEU A 195 24.21 -38.20 23.13
N LYS A 196 25.50 -38.55 23.31
CA LYS A 196 26.25 -39.37 22.34
C LYS A 196 25.66 -40.79 22.24
N VAL A 197 25.29 -41.38 23.37
CA VAL A 197 24.61 -42.69 23.39
C VAL A 197 23.21 -42.58 22.77
N THR A 198 22.44 -41.55 23.13
CA THR A 198 21.10 -41.28 22.56
C THR A 198 21.16 -41.07 21.04
N ALA A 199 22.26 -40.52 20.52
CA ALA A 199 22.45 -40.35 19.08
C ALA A 199 22.54 -41.67 18.30
N THR A 200 22.91 -42.78 18.95
CA THR A 200 22.94 -44.11 18.32
C THR A 200 21.56 -44.79 18.23
N VAL A 201 20.57 -44.28 18.97
CA VAL A 201 19.20 -44.81 18.99
C VAL A 201 18.52 -44.57 17.63
N PRO A 202 17.67 -45.49 17.12
CA PRO A 202 16.89 -45.22 15.91
C PRO A 202 16.02 -43.96 16.05
N MET A 203 15.93 -43.17 14.98
CA MET A 203 15.21 -41.88 15.00
C MET A 203 13.72 -42.06 15.34
N GLU A 204 13.12 -43.17 14.91
CA GLU A 204 11.72 -43.52 15.15
C GLU A 204 11.42 -43.65 16.64
N ARG A 205 12.35 -44.22 17.41
CA ARG A 205 12.22 -44.33 18.88
C ARG A 205 12.44 -43.01 19.57
N ARG A 206 13.42 -42.21 19.11
CA ARG A 206 13.62 -40.86 19.64
C ARG A 206 12.40 -39.98 19.46
N GLN A 207 11.70 -40.09 18.33
CA GLN A 207 10.49 -39.32 18.02
C GLN A 207 9.20 -39.91 18.61
N GLY A 208 9.21 -41.18 19.02
CA GLY A 208 8.04 -41.92 19.49
C GLY A 208 7.79 -41.87 20.99
N LEU A 209 8.46 -40.99 21.73
CA LEU A 209 8.25 -40.82 23.17
C LEU A 209 6.85 -40.27 23.47
N ASP A 210 6.22 -40.78 24.53
CA ASP A 210 5.00 -40.20 25.09
C ASP A 210 5.27 -38.95 25.93
N GLN A 211 4.21 -38.24 26.31
CA GLN A 211 4.32 -36.96 27.01
C GLN A 211 5.00 -37.05 28.38
N GLU A 212 4.79 -38.16 29.11
CA GLU A 212 5.39 -38.36 30.43
C GLU A 212 6.91 -38.55 30.31
N ASN A 213 7.34 -39.42 29.40
CA ASN A 213 8.76 -39.66 29.14
C ASN A 213 9.45 -38.42 28.55
N CYS A 214 8.76 -37.64 27.69
CA CYS A 214 9.30 -36.37 27.20
C CYS A 214 9.59 -35.37 28.32
N GLN A 215 8.70 -35.27 29.32
CA GLN A 215 8.90 -34.38 30.46
C GLN A 215 10.11 -34.82 31.30
N VAL A 216 10.26 -36.13 31.55
CA VAL A 216 11.43 -36.69 32.24
C VAL A 216 12.74 -36.35 31.52
N VAL A 217 12.78 -36.52 30.19
CA VAL A 217 13.96 -36.16 29.38
C VAL A 217 14.23 -34.65 29.41
N CYS A 218 13.19 -33.83 29.32
CA CYS A 218 13.29 -32.37 29.40
C CYS A 218 13.89 -31.91 30.73
N ASP A 219 13.36 -32.42 31.85
CA ASP A 219 13.81 -32.05 33.20
C ASP A 219 15.25 -32.53 33.46
N TYR A 220 15.62 -33.70 32.94
CA TYR A 220 16.99 -34.18 32.98
C TYR A 220 17.93 -33.25 32.20
N MET A 221 17.63 -32.98 30.92
CA MET A 221 18.50 -32.17 30.06
C MET A 221 18.64 -30.74 30.58
N ALA A 222 17.55 -30.12 31.03
CA ALA A 222 17.58 -28.77 31.59
C ALA A 222 18.48 -28.66 32.83
N ARG A 223 18.59 -29.73 33.62
CA ARG A 223 19.36 -29.76 34.86
C ARG A 223 20.81 -30.17 34.68
N TRP A 224 21.09 -31.12 33.79
CA TRP A 224 22.40 -31.78 33.69
C TRP A 224 23.21 -31.39 32.45
N LEU A 225 22.58 -30.85 31.40
CA LEU A 225 23.30 -30.30 30.27
C LEU A 225 23.75 -28.88 30.59
N SER A 226 25.06 -28.60 30.53
CA SER A 226 25.58 -27.25 30.75
C SER A 226 25.38 -26.37 29.51
N LEU A 227 25.16 -25.07 29.71
CA LEU A 227 25.12 -24.09 28.62
C LEU A 227 26.49 -23.95 27.93
N ASP A 228 27.59 -24.18 28.66
CA ASP A 228 28.95 -24.18 28.12
C ASP A 228 29.34 -25.50 27.41
N SER A 229 28.41 -26.46 27.30
CA SER A 229 28.67 -27.76 26.68
C SER A 229 28.93 -27.62 25.18
N VAL A 230 30.11 -28.04 24.73
CA VAL A 230 30.44 -28.14 23.30
C VAL A 230 29.93 -29.47 22.76
N LEU A 231 28.87 -29.43 21.95
CA LEU A 231 28.26 -30.60 21.32
C LEU A 231 28.72 -30.75 19.86
N ASP A 232 28.98 -31.98 19.44
CA ASP A 232 29.24 -32.31 18.04
C ASP A 232 27.93 -32.36 17.20
N GLN A 233 28.06 -32.50 15.87
CA GLN A 233 26.91 -32.54 14.97
C GLN A 233 25.97 -33.73 15.21
N LEU A 234 26.50 -34.85 15.70
CA LEU A 234 25.73 -36.05 15.97
C LEU A 234 24.87 -35.86 17.23
N GLN A 235 25.44 -35.29 18.28
CA GLN A 235 24.78 -34.91 19.52
C GLN A 235 23.72 -33.81 19.29
N LEU A 236 24.06 -32.78 18.52
CA LEU A 236 23.11 -31.72 18.15
C LEU A 236 21.92 -32.28 17.35
N SER A 237 22.18 -33.22 16.43
CA SER A 237 21.12 -33.90 15.67
C SER A 237 20.23 -34.74 16.58
N ALA A 238 20.81 -35.49 17.52
CA ALA A 238 20.08 -36.27 18.50
C ALA A 238 19.17 -35.38 19.36
N LEU A 239 19.72 -34.30 19.91
CA LEU A 239 18.99 -33.33 20.73
C LEU A 239 17.86 -32.64 19.95
N ARG A 240 18.06 -32.31 18.68
CA ARG A 240 17.01 -31.77 17.78
C ARG A 240 15.93 -32.81 17.44
N SER A 241 16.27 -34.10 17.42
CA SER A 241 15.34 -35.18 17.07
C SER A 241 14.36 -35.54 18.20
N LEU A 242 14.68 -35.18 19.45
CA LEU A 242 13.83 -35.45 20.60
C LEU A 242 12.57 -34.56 20.59
N PRO A 243 11.37 -35.12 20.81
CA PRO A 243 10.14 -34.37 20.94
C PRO A 243 10.02 -33.86 22.38
N ILE A 244 10.87 -32.93 22.80
CA ILE A 244 10.90 -32.39 24.17
C ILE A 244 10.67 -30.88 24.23
N TYR A 245 10.41 -30.25 23.08
CA TYR A 245 10.19 -28.81 22.98
C TYR A 245 8.70 -28.51 22.92
N ARG A 246 8.22 -27.61 23.77
CA ARG A 246 6.80 -27.26 23.82
C ARG A 246 6.44 -26.24 22.75
N MET A 247 5.30 -26.46 22.09
CA MET A 247 4.75 -25.56 21.08
C MET A 247 3.50 -24.87 21.62
N TYR A 248 3.36 -23.56 21.40
CA TYR A 248 2.13 -22.83 21.78
C TYR A 248 0.84 -23.34 21.14
N SER A 249 0.94 -24.13 20.07
CA SER A 249 -0.19 -24.63 19.29
C SER A 249 -0.79 -25.93 19.79
N ASP A 250 -0.08 -26.66 20.63
CA ASP A 250 -0.34 -28.05 20.93
C ASP A 250 0.13 -28.35 22.35
N SER A 251 -0.68 -29.09 23.13
CA SER A 251 -0.26 -29.54 24.45
C SER A 251 0.84 -30.62 24.39
N THR A 252 1.23 -31.02 23.19
CA THR A 252 2.26 -32.03 22.95
C THR A 252 3.62 -31.40 22.63
N PHE A 253 4.66 -32.17 22.93
CA PHE A 253 6.03 -31.80 22.59
C PHE A 253 6.35 -32.10 21.12
N ALA A 254 7.29 -31.34 20.55
CA ALA A 254 7.70 -31.47 19.15
C ALA A 254 9.23 -31.57 19.00
N SER A 255 9.66 -32.17 17.88
CA SER A 255 11.06 -32.23 17.46
C SER A 255 11.43 -31.03 16.57
N LEU A 256 12.67 -30.55 16.66
CA LEU A 256 13.20 -29.47 15.84
C LEU A 256 13.65 -29.91 14.44
N LEU A 257 13.58 -31.19 14.11
CA LEU A 257 13.92 -31.68 12.77
C LEU A 257 12.90 -31.19 11.74
N HIS A 258 13.40 -30.81 10.57
CA HIS A 258 12.55 -30.40 9.46
C HIS A 258 11.98 -31.65 8.78
N GLN A 259 10.67 -31.69 8.57
CA GLN A 259 10.08 -32.74 7.74
C GLN A 259 10.52 -32.52 6.28
N LYS A 260 10.68 -33.63 5.55
CA LYS A 260 11.20 -33.62 4.16
C LYS A 260 10.27 -32.77 3.27
N GLY A 261 10.74 -31.59 2.86
CA GLY A 261 9.99 -30.63 2.04
C GLY A 261 9.58 -29.33 2.75
N GLU A 262 9.76 -29.21 4.07
CA GLU A 262 9.45 -28.00 4.82
C GLU A 262 10.66 -27.04 4.92
N LYS A 263 10.49 -25.79 4.47
CA LYS A 263 11.41 -24.66 4.75
C LYS A 263 11.01 -23.91 6.05
N ALA A 264 10.50 -24.61 7.06
CA ALA A 264 9.96 -23.97 8.25
C ALA A 264 11.09 -23.61 9.23
N SER A 265 11.27 -22.32 9.54
CA SER A 265 12.26 -21.91 10.55
C SER A 265 11.64 -21.96 11.94
N TRP A 266 12.26 -22.68 12.87
CA TRP A 266 11.94 -22.60 14.30
C TRP A 266 12.33 -21.24 14.89
N GLY A 267 11.58 -20.79 15.88
CA GLY A 267 11.96 -19.64 16.69
C GLY A 267 11.21 -19.63 18.01
N VAL A 268 11.82 -19.02 19.02
CA VAL A 268 11.19 -18.85 20.33
C VAL A 268 10.53 -17.49 20.37
N ALA A 269 9.21 -17.42 20.58
CA ALA A 269 8.53 -16.14 20.67
C ALA A 269 8.35 -15.72 22.13
N SER A 270 8.97 -14.61 22.50
CA SER A 270 8.83 -14.07 23.86
C SER A 270 7.49 -13.36 24.02
N ARG A 271 6.66 -13.81 24.98
CA ARG A 271 5.37 -13.22 25.37
C ARG A 271 4.28 -13.24 24.29
N PHE A 272 4.37 -14.11 23.28
CA PHE A 272 3.31 -14.30 22.27
C PHE A 272 2.75 -15.69 22.37
N SER A 273 1.69 -15.86 23.17
CA SER A 273 0.92 -17.09 23.16
C SER A 273 -0.04 -17.13 21.97
N ARG A 274 -0.25 -18.33 21.42
CA ARG A 274 -1.27 -18.53 20.37
C ARG A 274 -2.69 -18.26 20.87
N ALA A 275 -2.92 -18.37 22.18
CA ALA A 275 -4.19 -18.05 22.83
C ALA A 275 -4.52 -16.55 22.69
N GLU A 276 -3.52 -15.68 22.77
CA GLU A 276 -3.69 -14.23 22.59
C GLU A 276 -3.58 -13.82 21.12
N ASN A 277 -2.79 -14.55 20.32
CA ASN A 277 -2.51 -14.24 18.92
C ASN A 277 -2.63 -15.49 18.01
N PRO A 278 -3.83 -15.79 17.47
CA PRO A 278 -4.06 -17.02 16.70
C PRO A 278 -3.38 -17.03 15.31
N TRP A 279 -2.75 -15.93 14.93
CA TRP A 279 -2.27 -15.62 13.57
C TRP A 279 -0.85 -16.07 13.25
N LEU A 280 -0.52 -17.31 13.61
CA LEU A 280 0.81 -17.85 13.36
C LEU A 280 0.97 -18.27 11.89
N PRO A 281 2.01 -17.78 11.17
CA PRO A 281 2.27 -18.25 9.81
C PRO A 281 2.60 -19.75 9.86
N VAL A 282 2.02 -20.53 8.95
CA VAL A 282 2.32 -21.98 8.81
C VAL A 282 3.83 -22.23 8.58
N THR A 283 4.53 -21.22 8.05
CA THR A 283 5.97 -21.24 7.77
C THR A 283 6.85 -21.06 9.01
N ILE A 284 6.28 -20.76 10.18
CA ILE A 284 7.02 -20.55 11.43
C ILE A 284 6.41 -21.43 12.51
N LYS A 285 7.23 -22.32 13.05
CA LYS A 285 6.89 -23.08 14.26
C LYS A 285 7.44 -22.32 15.46
N LEU A 286 6.55 -21.92 16.37
CA LEU A 286 6.92 -21.18 17.58
C LEU A 286 6.97 -22.11 18.79
N LEU A 287 8.03 -21.94 19.56
CA LEU A 287 8.24 -22.61 20.83
C LEU A 287 7.81 -21.72 21.99
N GLU A 288 7.31 -22.34 23.06
CA GLU A 288 6.96 -21.67 24.33
C GLU A 288 8.20 -21.01 24.97
N ASP A 289 8.05 -19.81 25.52
CA ASP A 289 9.17 -19.07 26.11
C ASP A 289 9.36 -19.33 27.61
N ASP A 290 8.49 -20.12 28.25
CA ASP A 290 8.57 -20.50 29.66
C ASP A 290 8.99 -21.97 29.87
N GLN A 291 9.45 -22.65 28.82
CA GLN A 291 9.87 -24.05 28.91
C GLN A 291 11.25 -24.19 29.60
N PRO A 292 11.48 -25.30 30.35
CA PRO A 292 12.72 -25.48 31.13
C PRO A 292 14.04 -25.42 30.35
N MET A 293 14.01 -25.69 29.04
CA MET A 293 15.19 -25.71 28.16
C MET A 293 15.36 -24.44 27.31
N LEU A 294 14.74 -23.32 27.70
CA LEU A 294 14.79 -22.07 26.93
C LEU A 294 16.22 -21.61 26.62
N ASP A 295 17.07 -21.56 27.64
CA ASP A 295 18.44 -21.03 27.49
C ASP A 295 19.25 -21.95 26.57
N HIS A 296 19.12 -23.28 26.72
CA HIS A 296 19.76 -24.26 25.84
C HIS A 296 19.28 -24.17 24.39
N LEU A 297 17.99 -23.90 24.16
CA LEU A 297 17.44 -23.68 22.81
C LEU A 297 18.13 -22.49 22.14
N THR A 298 18.33 -21.39 22.88
CA THR A 298 18.91 -20.16 22.34
C THR A 298 20.42 -20.20 22.22
N GLU A 299 21.12 -20.81 23.17
CA GLU A 299 22.58 -20.78 23.27
C GLU A 299 23.25 -21.99 22.61
N ILE A 300 22.77 -23.21 22.86
CA ILE A 300 23.39 -24.43 22.32
C ILE A 300 22.87 -24.76 20.91
N LEU A 301 21.55 -24.67 20.72
CA LEU A 301 20.91 -25.04 19.45
C LEU A 301 20.81 -23.88 18.45
N GLU A 302 21.18 -22.68 18.88
CA GLU A 302 21.14 -21.42 18.13
C GLU A 302 19.75 -21.13 17.54
N VAL A 303 18.68 -21.50 18.25
CA VAL A 303 17.31 -21.20 17.83
C VAL A 303 17.03 -19.72 18.10
N PRO A 304 16.73 -18.91 17.07
CA PRO A 304 16.62 -17.47 17.25
C PRO A 304 15.37 -17.09 18.05
N THR A 305 15.53 -16.16 18.99
CA THR A 305 14.40 -15.47 19.63
C THR A 305 13.71 -14.56 18.61
N ILE A 306 12.38 -14.58 18.62
CA ILE A 306 11.52 -13.74 17.80
C ILE A 306 10.85 -12.74 18.75
N ASN A 307 11.29 -11.49 18.68
CA ASN A 307 10.63 -10.40 19.38
C ASN A 307 9.34 -9.96 18.65
N GLU A 308 8.59 -9.08 19.31
CA GLU A 308 7.32 -8.54 18.81
C GLU A 308 7.43 -7.91 17.42
N SER A 309 8.51 -7.18 17.14
CA SER A 309 8.71 -6.53 15.82
C SER A 309 8.91 -7.56 14.70
N LYS A 310 9.79 -8.54 14.90
CA LYS A 310 10.05 -9.62 13.95
C LYS A 310 8.84 -10.52 13.74
N TYR A 311 8.05 -10.73 14.80
CA TYR A 311 6.76 -11.43 14.73
C TYR A 311 5.80 -10.73 13.77
N TRP A 312 5.49 -9.46 14.02
CA TRP A 312 4.59 -8.67 13.17
C TRP A 312 5.12 -8.50 11.75
N PHE A 313 6.43 -8.30 11.58
CA PHE A 313 7.05 -8.22 10.26
C PHE A 313 6.77 -9.49 9.44
N LYS A 314 6.95 -10.67 10.03
CA LYS A 314 6.70 -11.94 9.32
C LYS A 314 5.22 -12.19 9.05
N ILE A 315 4.32 -11.79 9.96
CA ILE A 315 2.86 -11.88 9.74
C ILE A 315 2.44 -11.01 8.57
N LEU A 316 2.79 -9.72 8.61
CA LEU A 316 2.36 -8.74 7.62
C LEU A 316 3.01 -8.99 6.25
N SER A 317 4.25 -9.49 6.22
CA SER A 317 4.91 -9.91 4.97
C SER A 317 4.20 -11.08 4.29
N ASN A 318 3.52 -11.94 5.07
CA ASN A 318 2.75 -13.07 4.58
C ASN A 318 1.24 -12.84 4.69
N LEU A 319 0.77 -11.58 4.77
CA LEU A 319 -0.65 -11.28 5.01
C LEU A 319 -1.58 -11.99 3.99
N LYS A 320 -1.11 -12.14 2.75
CA LYS A 320 -1.83 -12.83 1.66
C LYS A 320 -2.08 -14.33 1.89
N SER A 321 -1.36 -14.99 2.79
CA SER A 321 -1.61 -16.41 3.14
C SER A 321 -2.78 -16.59 4.12
N TYR A 322 -3.29 -15.50 4.70
CA TYR A 322 -4.40 -15.54 5.65
C TYR A 322 -5.73 -15.20 4.97
N THR A 323 -6.83 -15.69 5.55
CA THR A 323 -8.17 -15.35 5.07
C THR A 323 -8.42 -13.85 5.24
N THR A 324 -9.16 -13.27 4.30
CA THR A 324 -9.45 -11.83 4.27
C THR A 324 -10.17 -11.33 5.53
N ASP A 325 -10.87 -12.19 6.26
CA ASP A 325 -11.56 -11.81 7.49
C ASP A 325 -10.61 -11.63 8.68
N MET A 326 -9.44 -12.26 8.66
CA MET A 326 -8.43 -12.13 9.71
C MET A 326 -7.63 -10.83 9.60
N TRP A 327 -7.50 -10.27 8.38
CA TRP A 327 -6.61 -9.13 8.15
C TRP A 327 -6.99 -7.92 8.99
N ASP A 328 -8.29 -7.62 9.13
CA ASP A 328 -8.73 -6.42 9.84
C ASP A 328 -8.39 -6.50 11.33
N LEU A 329 -8.54 -7.68 11.94
CA LEU A 329 -8.17 -7.92 13.34
C LEU A 329 -6.65 -7.84 13.56
N MET A 330 -5.87 -8.45 12.66
CA MET A 330 -4.40 -8.40 12.69
C MET A 330 -3.90 -6.96 12.60
N LEU A 331 -4.46 -6.19 11.68
CA LEU A 331 -4.09 -4.79 11.45
C LEU A 331 -4.49 -3.89 12.60
N GLU A 332 -5.66 -4.10 13.19
CA GLU A 332 -6.10 -3.37 14.36
C GLU A 332 -5.11 -3.55 15.51
N GLN A 333 -4.74 -4.80 15.84
CA GLN A 333 -3.76 -5.08 16.89
C GLN A 333 -2.37 -4.52 16.56
N PHE A 334 -1.88 -4.68 15.34
CA PHE A 334 -0.62 -4.09 14.90
C PHE A 334 -0.62 -2.56 15.03
N CYS A 335 -1.72 -1.90 14.62
CA CYS A 335 -1.82 -0.44 14.65
C CYS A 335 -1.83 0.10 16.09
N GLN A 336 -2.41 -0.62 17.06
CA GLN A 336 -2.42 -0.21 18.47
C GLN A 336 -1.01 -0.01 19.04
N LYS A 337 -0.03 -0.77 18.57
CA LYS A 337 1.38 -0.71 19.01
C LYS A 337 2.35 -0.30 17.89
N TYR A 338 1.85 0.30 16.81
CA TYR A 338 2.63 0.62 15.61
C TYR A 338 3.96 1.34 15.90
N HIS A 339 3.93 2.41 16.71
CA HIS A 339 5.13 3.17 17.03
C HIS A 339 6.17 2.36 17.81
N ALA A 340 5.74 1.42 18.67
CA ALA A 340 6.66 0.52 19.36
C ALA A 340 7.33 -0.45 18.38
N HIS A 341 6.58 -0.99 17.42
CA HIS A 341 7.12 -1.87 16.38
C HIS A 341 8.14 -1.15 15.50
N VAL A 342 7.81 0.06 15.02
CA VAL A 342 8.69 0.84 14.13
C VAL A 342 9.92 1.39 14.85
N ALA A 343 9.81 1.74 16.14
CA ALA A 343 10.93 2.25 16.93
C ALA A 343 12.07 1.24 17.12
N SER A 344 11.79 -0.06 17.06
CA SER A 344 12.80 -1.12 17.19
C SER A 344 13.90 -1.05 16.13
N LYS A 345 13.63 -0.43 14.96
CA LYS A 345 14.53 -0.33 13.78
C LYS A 345 15.07 -1.64 13.21
N GLU A 346 14.79 -2.79 13.83
CA GLU A 346 15.25 -4.10 13.36
C GLU A 346 14.64 -4.49 12.02
N HIS A 347 13.39 -4.05 11.76
CA HIS A 347 12.66 -4.37 10.55
C HIS A 347 11.93 -3.14 9.98
N SER A 348 11.96 -3.00 8.65
CA SER A 348 11.24 -1.93 7.96
C SER A 348 9.83 -2.36 7.62
N PHE A 349 8.84 -1.63 8.15
CA PHE A 349 7.43 -1.78 7.79
C PHE A 349 7.03 -0.93 6.57
N SER A 350 8.00 -0.37 5.82
CA SER A 350 7.72 0.51 4.68
C SER A 350 6.86 -0.14 3.59
N PHE A 351 6.97 -1.47 3.42
CA PHE A 351 6.19 -2.25 2.46
C PHE A 351 4.68 -2.18 2.71
N MET A 352 4.25 -1.88 3.93
CA MET A 352 2.84 -1.74 4.30
C MET A 352 2.16 -0.63 3.49
N SER A 353 2.89 0.42 3.14
CA SER A 353 2.38 1.55 2.35
C SER A 353 1.84 1.12 0.98
N ASP A 354 2.40 0.05 0.43
CA ASP A 354 2.10 -0.49 -0.90
C ASP A 354 1.22 -1.76 -0.83
N LEU A 355 1.05 -2.34 0.35
CA LEU A 355 0.26 -3.55 0.55
C LEU A 355 -1.23 -3.24 0.52
N GLU A 356 -1.98 -3.92 -0.35
CA GLU A 356 -3.42 -3.72 -0.53
C GLU A 356 -4.24 -4.37 0.59
N PHE A 357 -4.19 -3.82 1.79
CA PHE A 357 -4.88 -4.36 2.94
C PHE A 357 -6.02 -3.49 3.45
N VAL A 358 -6.12 -2.22 3.08
CA VAL A 358 -7.16 -1.35 3.64
C VAL A 358 -8.47 -1.58 2.92
N ARG A 359 -9.51 -2.03 3.63
CA ARG A 359 -10.86 -2.15 3.03
C ARG A 359 -11.34 -0.75 2.63
N THR A 360 -12.00 -0.66 1.48
CA THR A 360 -12.73 0.54 1.06
C THR A 360 -14.23 0.29 1.10
N ALA A 361 -15.05 1.34 1.15
CA ALA A 361 -16.50 1.23 0.99
C ALA A 361 -16.96 2.15 -0.14
N GLY A 362 -17.99 1.69 -0.86
CA GLY A 362 -18.80 2.60 -1.67
C GLY A 362 -19.74 3.40 -0.77
N PRO A 363 -20.36 4.48 -1.28
CA PRO A 363 -21.24 5.36 -0.50
C PRO A 363 -22.46 4.67 0.12
N ASP A 364 -22.91 3.53 -0.42
CA ASP A 364 -24.19 2.90 -0.04
C ASP A 364 -24.10 1.51 0.63
N SER A 365 -22.92 0.94 0.94
CA SER A 365 -22.93 -0.35 1.67
C SER A 365 -21.68 -0.75 2.47
N THR A 366 -21.98 -1.63 3.42
CA THR A 366 -21.17 -2.26 4.46
C THR A 366 -19.99 -3.10 3.94
N LYS A 367 -18.79 -2.88 4.49
CA LYS A 367 -17.65 -3.81 4.67
C LYS A 367 -17.20 -4.73 3.50
N THR A 368 -17.67 -4.57 2.26
CA THR A 368 -17.36 -5.50 1.15
C THR A 368 -16.63 -4.86 -0.04
N GLY A 369 -16.12 -3.63 0.07
CA GLY A 369 -15.33 -3.02 -1.01
C GLY A 369 -13.94 -3.66 -1.15
N PRO A 370 -13.26 -3.44 -2.29
CA PRO A 370 -11.93 -3.98 -2.55
C PRO A 370 -10.93 -3.47 -1.52
N ARG A 371 -9.92 -4.29 -1.22
CA ARG A 371 -8.77 -3.84 -0.43
C ARG A 371 -7.83 -3.03 -1.31
N ARG A 372 -7.30 -1.94 -0.77
CA ARG A 372 -6.41 -1.00 -1.47
C ARG A 372 -5.22 -0.66 -0.58
N SER A 373 -4.15 -0.17 -1.20
CA SER A 373 -2.95 0.24 -0.47
C SER A 373 -3.20 1.53 0.32
N PRO A 374 -2.57 1.73 1.49
CA PRO A 374 -2.64 2.98 2.25
C PRO A 374 -2.35 4.23 1.40
N ARG A 375 -1.41 4.16 0.46
CA ARG A 375 -1.09 5.29 -0.43
C ARG A 375 -2.18 5.67 -1.44
N SER A 376 -3.08 4.74 -1.72
CA SER A 376 -4.14 4.91 -2.71
C SER A 376 -5.49 5.31 -2.11
N ILE A 377 -5.60 5.33 -0.78
CA ILE A 377 -6.80 5.75 -0.05
C ILE A 377 -6.68 7.20 0.41
N VAL A 378 -7.83 7.81 0.68
CA VAL A 378 -7.95 9.25 0.97
C VAL A 378 -8.84 9.46 2.19
N ASN A 379 -8.49 10.47 2.99
CA ASN A 379 -9.24 10.87 4.17
C ASN A 379 -10.74 11.11 3.84
N PRO A 380 -11.68 10.57 4.64
CA PRO A 380 -13.12 10.80 4.47
C PRO A 380 -13.54 12.28 4.39
N SER A 381 -12.79 13.20 5.00
CA SER A 381 -13.06 14.65 4.89
C SER A 381 -12.93 15.18 3.46
N LEU A 382 -12.28 14.44 2.58
CA LEU A 382 -12.11 14.76 1.16
C LEU A 382 -13.10 13.99 0.27
N SER A 383 -14.03 13.22 0.83
CA SER A 383 -15.01 12.40 0.10
C SER A 383 -15.85 13.21 -0.90
N LEU A 384 -16.15 14.47 -0.59
CA LEU A 384 -16.93 15.37 -1.45
C LEU A 384 -16.29 15.68 -2.82
N PHE A 385 -15.00 15.37 -3.00
CA PHE A 385 -14.30 15.51 -4.28
C PHE A 385 -14.33 14.23 -5.15
N TYR A 386 -14.95 13.15 -4.65
CA TYR A 386 -15.01 11.82 -5.28
C TYR A 386 -16.40 11.51 -5.83
N LEU A 387 -16.45 10.63 -6.84
CA LEU A 387 -17.67 10.11 -7.44
C LEU A 387 -18.14 8.84 -6.71
N ASP A 388 -19.42 8.50 -6.80
CA ASP A 388 -19.97 7.36 -6.02
C ASP A 388 -19.32 6.01 -6.32
N HIS A 389 -18.88 5.81 -7.55
CA HIS A 389 -18.24 4.57 -7.98
C HIS A 389 -16.77 4.52 -7.55
N GLU A 390 -16.21 5.64 -7.09
CA GLU A 390 -14.86 5.70 -6.57
C GLU A 390 -14.86 5.26 -5.11
N CYS A 391 -14.00 4.30 -4.79
CA CYS A 391 -13.88 3.80 -3.43
C CYS A 391 -13.06 4.77 -2.58
N VAL A 392 -13.66 5.32 -1.53
CA VAL A 392 -12.99 6.15 -0.51
C VAL A 392 -12.73 5.34 0.76
N PHE A 393 -11.89 5.88 1.66
CA PHE A 393 -11.66 5.25 2.96
C PHE A 393 -13.00 5.12 3.73
N PRO A 394 -13.35 3.92 4.23
CA PRO A 394 -14.68 3.65 4.74
C PRO A 394 -14.88 4.21 6.15
N ALA A 395 -16.14 4.47 6.51
CA ALA A 395 -16.56 4.43 7.91
C ALA A 395 -16.73 2.96 8.35
N GLY A 396 -16.04 2.51 9.40
CA GLY A 396 -15.97 1.11 9.84
C GLY A 396 -14.84 0.84 10.85
N VAL A 397 -14.30 -0.38 10.94
CA VAL A 397 -13.26 -0.76 11.93
C VAL A 397 -12.03 0.16 11.92
N TYR A 398 -11.72 0.75 10.76
CA TYR A 398 -10.63 1.69 10.57
C TYR A 398 -10.97 3.17 10.91
N THR A 399 -12.16 3.46 11.46
CA THR A 399 -12.50 4.82 11.96
C THR A 399 -11.84 5.14 13.28
N ASN A 400 -11.17 4.17 13.91
CA ASN A 400 -10.37 4.45 15.09
C ASN A 400 -9.28 5.47 14.74
N SER A 401 -9.25 6.57 15.49
CA SER A 401 -8.26 7.65 15.32
C SER A 401 -6.81 7.17 15.34
N ALA A 402 -6.50 6.11 16.09
CA ALA A 402 -5.17 5.51 16.15
C ALA A 402 -4.79 4.80 14.85
N ILE A 403 -5.75 4.14 14.18
CA ILE A 403 -5.47 3.52 12.87
C ILE A 403 -5.36 4.60 11.79
N PHE A 404 -6.18 5.65 11.90
CA PHE A 404 -6.13 6.79 10.98
C PHE A 404 -4.76 7.49 11.01
N SER A 405 -4.18 7.71 12.19
CA SER A 405 -2.84 8.31 12.32
C SER A 405 -1.77 7.42 11.68
N VAL A 406 -1.82 6.10 11.94
CA VAL A 406 -0.88 5.13 11.34
C VAL A 406 -1.00 5.11 9.82
N LEU A 407 -2.21 5.09 9.27
CA LEU A 407 -2.42 5.12 7.82
C LEU A 407 -1.96 6.43 7.18
N SER A 408 -2.12 7.55 7.89
CA SER A 408 -1.60 8.84 7.45
C SER A 408 -0.07 8.80 7.35
N GLU A 409 0.62 8.17 8.31
CA GLU A 409 2.07 7.96 8.26
C GLU A 409 2.50 7.00 7.15
N MET A 410 1.67 5.99 6.83
CA MET A 410 1.88 5.09 5.70
C MET A 410 1.57 5.73 4.32
N GLY A 411 1.15 6.99 4.28
CA GLY A 411 0.96 7.75 3.05
C GLY A 411 -0.49 7.85 2.55
N MET A 412 -1.48 7.56 3.40
CA MET A 412 -2.87 7.93 3.11
C MET A 412 -2.96 9.43 2.86
N ARG A 413 -3.65 9.81 1.78
CA ARG A 413 -3.78 11.22 1.41
C ARG A 413 -4.73 11.92 2.38
N ALA A 414 -4.16 12.70 3.29
CA ALA A 414 -4.90 13.42 4.32
C ALA A 414 -5.07 14.93 4.04
N MET A 415 -4.33 15.47 3.05
CA MET A 415 -4.26 16.91 2.81
C MET A 415 -4.73 17.28 1.40
N PHE A 416 -5.30 18.48 1.29
CA PHE A 416 -5.63 19.12 0.01
C PHE A 416 -4.37 19.81 -0.54
N ASP A 417 -3.47 19.04 -1.12
CA ASP A 417 -2.20 19.52 -1.69
C ASP A 417 -2.21 19.54 -3.24
N ALA A 418 -1.10 20.00 -3.84
CA ALA A 418 -0.96 20.09 -5.30
C ALA A 418 -1.08 18.73 -6.01
N SER A 419 -0.61 17.65 -5.38
CA SER A 419 -0.70 16.29 -5.94
C SER A 419 -2.16 15.82 -5.96
N PHE A 420 -2.89 16.06 -4.86
CA PHE A 420 -4.31 15.77 -4.75
C PHE A 420 -5.12 16.54 -5.81
N ILE A 421 -4.89 17.84 -5.93
CA ILE A 421 -5.63 18.70 -6.88
C ILE A 421 -5.42 18.22 -8.32
N THR A 422 -4.18 17.97 -8.72
CA THR A 422 -3.86 17.54 -10.09
C THR A 422 -4.45 16.17 -10.41
N ASP A 423 -4.39 15.22 -9.48
CA ASP A 423 -4.99 13.90 -9.67
C ASP A 423 -6.52 13.97 -9.76
N ARG A 424 -7.18 14.74 -8.89
CA ARG A 424 -8.64 14.91 -8.97
C ARG A 424 -9.08 15.61 -10.25
N ALA A 425 -8.37 16.66 -10.67
CA ALA A 425 -8.66 17.33 -11.93
C ALA A 425 -8.55 16.38 -13.13
N ARG A 426 -7.53 15.50 -13.18
CA ARG A 426 -7.39 14.48 -14.23
C ARG A 426 -8.54 13.48 -14.22
N VAL A 427 -8.88 12.94 -13.06
CA VAL A 427 -9.92 11.90 -12.94
C VAL A 427 -11.28 12.46 -13.33
N LEU A 428 -11.64 13.64 -12.80
CA LEU A 428 -12.90 14.30 -13.13
C LEU A 428 -12.95 14.78 -14.59
N SER A 429 -11.80 15.09 -15.20
CA SER A 429 -11.69 15.43 -16.63
C SER A 429 -11.88 14.22 -17.54
N ALA A 430 -11.32 13.06 -17.18
CA ALA A 430 -11.39 11.83 -17.97
C ALA A 430 -12.74 11.11 -17.87
N ASP A 431 -13.57 11.41 -16.86
CA ASP A 431 -14.86 10.77 -16.68
C ASP A 431 -15.88 11.25 -17.74
N THR A 432 -16.09 10.39 -18.73
CA THR A 432 -16.98 10.61 -19.90
C THR A 432 -18.26 9.78 -19.82
N LYS A 433 -18.53 9.08 -18.71
CA LYS A 433 -19.69 8.20 -18.58
C LYS A 433 -21.00 9.00 -18.63
N GLN A 434 -21.75 8.80 -19.72
CA GLN A 434 -23.09 9.36 -19.92
C GLN A 434 -24.03 8.85 -18.82
N GLY A 435 -24.46 9.74 -17.93
CA GLY A 435 -25.40 9.45 -16.83
C GLY A 435 -24.97 9.96 -15.44
N VAL A 436 -23.68 10.30 -15.24
CA VAL A 436 -23.13 10.73 -13.93
C VAL A 436 -22.83 12.24 -13.89
N THR A 437 -23.28 12.99 -14.90
CA THR A 437 -22.94 14.42 -15.09
C THR A 437 -23.22 15.27 -13.86
N GLY A 438 -24.34 15.06 -13.16
CA GLY A 438 -24.71 15.84 -11.98
C GLY A 438 -23.75 15.71 -10.79
N LYS A 439 -23.24 14.50 -10.51
CA LYS A 439 -22.32 14.28 -9.37
C LYS A 439 -20.89 14.67 -9.69
N ARG A 440 -20.43 14.43 -10.92
CA ARG A 440 -19.14 14.95 -11.41
C ARG A 440 -19.11 16.47 -11.32
N ASP A 441 -20.18 17.12 -11.75
CA ASP A 441 -20.27 18.58 -11.68
C ASP A 441 -20.29 19.07 -10.22
N THR A 442 -20.96 18.35 -9.31
CA THR A 442 -20.92 18.65 -7.87
C THR A 442 -19.51 18.55 -7.30
N ALA A 443 -18.77 17.49 -7.61
CA ALA A 443 -17.39 17.29 -7.17
C ALA A 443 -16.44 18.35 -7.75
N LEU A 444 -16.61 18.72 -9.02
CA LEU A 444 -15.87 19.80 -9.67
C LEU A 444 -16.16 21.16 -9.04
N MET A 445 -17.43 21.48 -8.78
CA MET A 445 -17.80 22.73 -8.12
C MET A 445 -17.22 22.82 -6.71
N ALA A 446 -17.22 21.71 -5.97
CA ALA A 446 -16.58 21.65 -4.66
C ALA A 446 -15.05 21.84 -4.76
N LEU A 447 -14.41 21.21 -5.76
CA LEU A 447 -12.99 21.40 -6.05
C LEU A 447 -12.68 22.86 -6.39
N TYR A 448 -13.49 23.51 -7.24
CA TYR A 448 -13.33 24.92 -7.59
C TYR A 448 -13.46 25.83 -6.38
N SER A 449 -14.50 25.64 -5.56
CA SER A 449 -14.71 26.43 -4.35
C SER A 449 -13.54 26.30 -3.40
N ARG A 450 -13.12 25.07 -3.09
CA ARG A 450 -12.01 24.85 -2.17
C ARG A 450 -10.70 25.39 -2.70
N LEU A 451 -10.45 25.22 -4.01
CA LEU A 451 -9.27 25.75 -4.66
C LEU A 451 -9.27 27.27 -4.60
N ASN A 452 -10.37 27.94 -4.98
CA ASN A 452 -10.51 29.39 -4.93
C ASN A 452 -10.19 29.95 -3.53
N ASP A 453 -10.65 29.30 -2.47
CA ASP A 453 -10.41 29.77 -1.10
C ASP A 453 -8.99 29.45 -0.59
N ALA A 454 -8.44 28.29 -0.96
CA ALA A 454 -7.18 27.79 -0.43
C ALA A 454 -5.95 28.13 -1.30
N PHE A 455 -6.13 28.62 -2.53
CA PHE A 455 -5.03 28.84 -3.48
C PHE A 455 -4.06 29.90 -2.96
N LYS A 456 -2.85 29.45 -2.63
CA LYS A 456 -1.75 30.25 -2.09
C LYS A 456 -0.44 29.80 -2.73
N ARG A 457 0.63 30.60 -2.59
CA ARG A 457 1.96 30.29 -3.14
C ARG A 457 2.45 28.85 -2.89
N PRO A 458 2.24 28.21 -1.72
CA PRO A 458 2.66 26.82 -1.50
C PRO A 458 1.96 25.80 -2.42
N LEU A 459 0.76 26.10 -2.92
CA LEU A 459 0.05 25.26 -3.90
C LEU A 459 0.45 25.58 -5.34
N GLN A 460 1.19 26.67 -5.59
CA GLN A 460 1.67 27.07 -6.92
C GLN A 460 2.95 26.33 -7.30
N SER A 461 2.85 25.02 -7.57
CA SER A 461 3.96 24.31 -8.21
C SER A 461 3.91 24.53 -9.74
N PRO A 462 5.06 24.75 -10.43
CA PRO A 462 5.08 24.87 -11.88
C PRO A 462 4.48 23.66 -12.61
N GLN A 463 4.62 22.48 -12.01
CA GLN A 463 4.03 21.25 -12.54
C GLN A 463 2.50 21.29 -12.47
N MET A 464 1.93 21.71 -11.34
CA MET A 464 0.47 21.83 -11.19
C MET A 464 -0.10 22.85 -12.16
N GLN A 465 0.53 24.02 -12.31
CA GLN A 465 0.08 25.04 -13.26
C GLN A 465 0.02 24.50 -14.69
N ARG A 466 1.07 23.80 -15.15
CA ARG A 466 1.09 23.16 -16.47
C ARG A 466 -0.03 22.14 -16.63
N ILE A 467 -0.28 21.32 -15.61
CA ILE A 467 -1.33 20.30 -15.63
C ILE A 467 -2.71 20.94 -15.71
N LEU A 468 -3.02 21.90 -14.83
CA LEU A 468 -4.33 22.54 -14.81
C LEU A 468 -4.60 23.38 -16.06
N ALA A 469 -3.57 24.04 -16.63
CA ALA A 469 -3.70 24.76 -17.90
C ALA A 469 -3.91 23.80 -19.08
N GLY A 470 -3.31 22.61 -19.04
CA GLY A 470 -3.34 21.62 -20.12
C GLY A 470 -4.49 20.63 -20.08
N LEU A 471 -5.35 20.63 -19.05
CA LEU A 471 -6.47 19.69 -18.91
C LEU A 471 -7.82 20.36 -19.25
N PRO A 472 -8.77 19.64 -19.87
CA PRO A 472 -10.14 20.11 -20.00
C PRO A 472 -10.90 19.80 -18.71
N TRP A 473 -10.84 20.68 -17.73
CA TRP A 473 -11.41 20.47 -16.39
C TRP A 473 -12.32 21.60 -15.90
N ILE A 474 -12.51 22.66 -16.71
CA ILE A 474 -13.41 23.78 -16.39
C ILE A 474 -14.80 23.51 -16.95
N LEU A 475 -15.81 23.47 -16.08
CA LEU A 475 -17.20 23.46 -16.50
C LEU A 475 -17.58 24.82 -17.06
N ALA A 476 -17.83 24.88 -18.37
CA ALA A 476 -18.27 26.08 -19.05
C ALA A 476 -19.41 25.78 -20.03
N LYS A 477 -20.15 26.81 -20.39
CA LYS A 477 -21.29 26.73 -21.32
C LYS A 477 -21.14 27.79 -22.40
N SER A 478 -21.27 27.37 -23.67
CA SER A 478 -21.42 28.30 -24.80
C SER A 478 -22.87 28.78 -24.86
N ILE A 479 -23.11 30.02 -25.31
CA ILE A 479 -24.45 30.60 -25.43
C ILE A 479 -25.41 29.71 -26.24
N ASN A 480 -24.90 29.01 -27.25
CA ASN A 480 -25.70 28.17 -28.14
C ASN A 480 -25.83 26.71 -27.70
N ALA A 481 -25.22 26.34 -26.57
CA ALA A 481 -25.32 24.99 -26.02
C ALA A 481 -26.40 24.95 -24.94
N ASP A 482 -27.05 23.81 -24.75
CA ASP A 482 -28.00 23.62 -23.64
C ASP A 482 -27.30 23.16 -22.36
N ASP A 483 -26.18 22.43 -22.48
CA ASP A 483 -25.47 21.79 -21.38
C ASP A 483 -24.06 22.36 -21.12
N TYR A 484 -23.62 22.25 -19.87
CA TYR A 484 -22.23 22.51 -19.48
C TYR A 484 -21.31 21.38 -19.93
N ARG A 485 -20.13 21.75 -20.45
CA ARG A 485 -19.08 20.81 -20.86
C ARG A 485 -17.75 21.20 -20.22
N LEU A 486 -16.81 20.28 -20.25
CA LEU A 486 -15.45 20.52 -19.77
C LEU A 486 -14.61 21.13 -20.89
N TYR A 487 -13.94 22.23 -20.58
CA TYR A 487 -13.08 22.98 -21.49
C TYR A 487 -11.70 23.17 -20.88
N HIS A 488 -10.71 23.38 -21.75
CA HIS A 488 -9.42 23.90 -21.31
C HIS A 488 -9.59 25.33 -20.80
N PRO A 489 -8.82 25.77 -19.78
CA PRO A 489 -8.82 27.16 -19.35
C PRO A 489 -8.56 28.16 -20.49
N SER A 490 -7.74 27.79 -21.47
CA SER A 490 -7.46 28.62 -22.65
C SER A 490 -8.63 28.77 -23.63
N GLU A 491 -9.62 27.88 -23.57
CA GLU A 491 -10.76 27.83 -24.50
C GLU A 491 -12.01 28.51 -23.94
N CYS A 492 -12.03 28.85 -22.65
CA CYS A 492 -13.16 29.46 -21.98
C CYS A 492 -12.75 30.68 -21.17
N ARG A 493 -13.74 31.45 -20.69
CA ARG A 493 -13.53 32.69 -19.93
C ARG A 493 -14.42 32.75 -18.69
N PRO A 494 -14.08 33.56 -17.68
CA PRO A 494 -14.95 33.79 -16.54
C PRO A 494 -16.24 34.52 -16.95
N GLN A 495 -17.29 34.42 -16.13
CA GLN A 495 -18.58 35.08 -16.37
C GLN A 495 -18.46 36.60 -16.53
N GLY A 496 -17.46 37.22 -15.90
CA GLY A 496 -17.21 38.66 -16.02
C GLY A 496 -16.90 39.13 -17.45
N ASP A 497 -16.48 38.23 -18.34
CA ASP A 497 -16.17 38.58 -19.74
C ASP A 497 -17.34 38.33 -20.71
N VAL A 498 -18.55 38.08 -20.20
CA VAL A 498 -19.74 37.79 -21.03
C VAL A 498 -19.98 38.84 -22.11
N GLU A 499 -19.84 40.12 -21.76
CA GLU A 499 -20.05 41.26 -22.67
C GLU A 499 -18.96 41.38 -23.75
N LEU A 500 -17.80 40.76 -23.54
CA LEU A 500 -16.66 40.85 -24.45
C LEU A 500 -16.56 39.67 -25.41
N VAL A 501 -16.90 38.46 -24.96
CA VAL A 501 -16.69 37.23 -25.74
C VAL A 501 -17.86 36.26 -25.71
N GLY A 502 -19.01 36.62 -25.13
CA GLY A 502 -20.07 35.67 -24.83
C GLY A 502 -20.53 34.80 -26.01
N SER A 503 -20.61 35.37 -27.22
CA SER A 503 -21.01 34.60 -28.42
C SER A 503 -19.90 33.75 -29.04
N GLN A 504 -18.65 33.93 -28.60
CA GLN A 504 -17.46 33.32 -29.22
C GLN A 504 -16.74 32.33 -28.30
N MET A 505 -16.84 32.51 -26.98
CA MET A 505 -16.18 31.64 -26.01
C MET A 505 -17.16 31.12 -24.96
N PRO A 506 -17.06 29.83 -24.57
CA PRO A 506 -17.76 29.30 -23.41
C PRO A 506 -17.43 30.08 -22.13
N LEU A 507 -18.44 30.26 -21.28
CA LEU A 507 -18.30 30.95 -19.99
C LEU A 507 -18.32 29.95 -18.84
N ALA A 508 -17.34 30.05 -17.96
CA ALA A 508 -17.17 29.16 -16.81
C ALA A 508 -18.39 29.23 -15.87
N LYS A 509 -18.85 28.09 -15.36
CA LYS A 509 -19.98 28.01 -14.42
C LYS A 509 -19.65 28.64 -13.06
N PHE A 510 -18.41 28.46 -12.60
CA PHE A 510 -17.92 28.97 -11.33
C PHE A 510 -17.20 30.30 -11.54
N ASN A 511 -17.45 31.27 -10.64
CA ASN A 511 -16.78 32.56 -10.67
C ASN A 511 -15.60 32.56 -9.69
N PHE A 512 -14.38 32.47 -10.22
CA PHE A 512 -13.17 32.51 -9.40
C PHE A 512 -12.86 33.96 -9.00
N SER A 513 -12.64 34.19 -7.71
CA SER A 513 -12.28 35.50 -7.15
C SER A 513 -10.81 35.58 -6.75
N ASN A 514 -10.11 34.45 -6.65
CA ASN A 514 -8.71 34.42 -6.25
C ASN A 514 -7.79 34.82 -7.41
N GLU A 515 -7.11 35.96 -7.27
CA GLU A 515 -6.22 36.53 -8.29
C GLU A 515 -5.12 35.55 -8.74
N LEU A 516 -4.48 34.87 -7.78
CA LEU A 516 -3.42 33.90 -8.08
C LEU A 516 -3.95 32.69 -8.88
N MET A 517 -5.21 32.30 -8.64
CA MET A 517 -5.86 31.26 -9.42
C MET A 517 -6.23 31.76 -10.81
N LEU A 518 -6.73 32.99 -10.93
CA LEU A 518 -7.00 33.62 -12.23
C LEU A 518 -5.73 33.75 -13.06
N ASP A 519 -4.58 34.09 -12.45
CA ASP A 519 -3.27 34.09 -13.10
C ASP A 519 -2.90 32.69 -13.60
N CYS A 520 -3.09 31.66 -12.76
CA CYS A 520 -2.82 30.26 -13.10
C CYS A 520 -3.65 29.77 -14.30
N LEU A 521 -4.88 30.23 -14.42
CA LEU A 521 -5.78 29.91 -15.54
C LEU A 521 -5.54 30.78 -16.78
N GLY A 522 -4.73 31.84 -16.66
CA GLY A 522 -4.55 32.86 -17.71
C GLY A 522 -5.75 33.80 -17.86
N TRP A 523 -6.65 33.85 -16.88
CA TRP A 523 -7.87 34.66 -16.90
C TRP A 523 -7.70 36.06 -16.34
N ASN A 524 -6.63 36.33 -15.60
CA ASN A 524 -6.23 37.69 -15.22
C ASN A 524 -5.58 38.48 -16.39
N THR A 525 -5.87 38.07 -17.61
CA THR A 525 -5.42 38.74 -18.83
C THR A 525 -6.64 39.12 -19.65
N LEU A 526 -6.54 40.22 -20.38
CA LEU A 526 -7.59 40.67 -21.29
C LEU A 526 -7.93 39.61 -22.35
N PRO A 527 -9.21 39.43 -22.72
CA PRO A 527 -9.60 38.47 -23.75
C PRO A 527 -8.87 38.64 -25.10
N PRO A 528 -8.78 37.58 -25.94
CA PRO A 528 -8.17 37.69 -27.26
C PRO A 528 -8.93 38.65 -28.18
N LEU A 529 -8.21 39.59 -28.79
CA LEU A 529 -8.80 40.63 -29.66
C LEU A 529 -9.64 40.04 -30.81
N ALA A 530 -9.17 38.96 -31.44
CA ALA A 530 -9.90 38.31 -32.53
C ALA A 530 -11.30 37.83 -32.10
N ASN A 531 -11.39 37.26 -30.89
CA ASN A 531 -12.66 36.75 -30.35
C ASN A 531 -13.58 37.91 -29.95
N VAL A 532 -13.04 38.98 -29.37
CA VAL A 532 -13.84 40.18 -29.06
C VAL A 532 -14.38 40.82 -30.33
N LEU A 533 -13.58 40.93 -31.39
CA LEU A 533 -14.04 41.47 -32.67
C LEU A 533 -15.09 40.59 -33.35
N ALA A 534 -14.95 39.25 -33.28
CA ALA A 534 -15.95 38.33 -33.79
C ALA A 534 -17.27 38.41 -32.98
N HIS A 535 -17.18 38.54 -31.66
CA HIS A 535 -18.33 38.79 -30.80
C HIS A 535 -19.01 40.10 -31.19
N PHE A 536 -18.20 41.15 -31.40
CA PHE A 536 -18.69 42.45 -31.77
C PHE A 536 -19.41 42.45 -33.12
N HIS A 537 -18.90 41.73 -34.13
CA HIS A 537 -19.62 41.54 -35.40
C HIS A 537 -20.97 40.84 -35.19
N THR A 538 -21.03 39.85 -34.31
CA THR A 538 -22.29 39.17 -33.97
C THR A 538 -23.30 40.16 -33.39
N LEU A 539 -22.85 41.06 -32.50
CA LEU A 539 -23.70 42.10 -31.90
C LEU A 539 -24.17 43.11 -32.94
N ILE A 540 -23.28 43.56 -33.84
CA ILE A 540 -23.62 44.47 -34.94
C ILE A 540 -24.67 43.85 -35.87
N ASP A 541 -24.50 42.57 -36.24
CA ASP A 541 -25.45 41.88 -37.09
C ASP A 541 -26.80 41.66 -36.38
N ARG A 542 -26.78 41.37 -35.07
CA ARG A 542 -27.99 41.25 -34.26
C ARG A 542 -28.72 42.58 -34.05
N ALA A 543 -27.99 43.70 -34.03
CA ALA A 543 -28.57 45.03 -33.90
C ALA A 543 -29.45 45.43 -35.10
N LYS A 544 -29.37 44.71 -36.23
CA LYS A 544 -30.27 44.88 -37.38
C LYS A 544 -31.69 44.37 -37.10
N THR A 545 -31.84 43.46 -36.14
CA THR A 545 -33.12 42.78 -35.84
C THR A 545 -33.62 43.06 -34.43
N PHE A 546 -32.75 43.46 -33.51
CA PHE A 546 -33.08 43.77 -32.11
C PHE A 546 -32.42 45.07 -31.68
N THR A 547 -32.99 45.73 -30.66
CA THR A 547 -32.36 46.91 -30.05
C THR A 547 -31.02 46.51 -29.39
N PRO A 548 -29.90 47.12 -29.78
CA PRO A 548 -28.59 46.80 -29.20
C PRO A 548 -28.48 47.25 -27.73
N SER A 549 -27.78 46.45 -26.91
CA SER A 549 -27.48 46.79 -25.51
C SER A 549 -26.35 47.81 -25.43
N GLU A 550 -26.61 48.98 -24.87
CA GLU A 550 -25.57 50.00 -24.68
C GLU A 550 -24.45 49.53 -23.73
N ALA A 551 -24.77 48.70 -22.74
CA ALA A 551 -23.77 48.18 -21.80
C ALA A 551 -22.74 47.29 -22.51
N GLU A 552 -23.18 46.35 -23.35
CA GLU A 552 -22.31 45.44 -24.11
C GLU A 552 -21.41 46.20 -25.08
N PHE A 553 -21.97 47.17 -25.82
CA PHE A 553 -21.19 48.01 -26.74
C PHE A 553 -20.16 48.87 -25.99
N ASN A 554 -20.54 49.48 -24.86
CA ASN A 554 -19.62 50.27 -24.05
C ASN A 554 -18.48 49.44 -23.45
N ALA A 555 -18.74 48.20 -23.03
CA ALA A 555 -17.70 47.29 -22.56
C ALA A 555 -16.67 47.00 -23.67
N ILE A 556 -17.15 46.72 -24.89
CA ILE A 556 -16.29 46.51 -26.06
C ILE A 556 -15.51 47.78 -26.40
N TYR A 557 -16.13 48.97 -26.36
CA TYR A 557 -15.43 50.23 -26.63
C TYR A 557 -14.30 50.49 -25.64
N ARG A 558 -14.53 50.27 -24.34
CA ARG A 558 -13.47 50.39 -23.33
C ARG A 558 -12.34 49.40 -23.60
N PHE A 559 -12.67 48.14 -23.89
CA PHE A 559 -11.67 47.13 -24.26
C PHE A 559 -10.86 47.55 -25.49
N LEU A 560 -11.51 48.06 -26.54
CA LEU A 560 -10.82 48.51 -27.75
C LEU A 560 -9.94 49.73 -27.46
N MET A 561 -10.40 50.67 -26.63
CA MET A 561 -9.64 51.84 -26.21
C MET A 561 -8.32 51.46 -25.53
N ASP A 562 -8.30 50.40 -24.73
CA ASP A 562 -7.07 49.89 -24.10
C ASP A 562 -6.13 49.20 -25.11
N ARG A 563 -6.67 48.71 -26.24
CA ARG A 563 -5.91 47.97 -27.26
C ARG A 563 -5.35 48.82 -28.40
N ILE A 564 -5.98 49.95 -28.72
CA ILE A 564 -5.57 50.82 -29.84
C ILE A 564 -4.22 51.52 -29.65
N SER A 565 -3.65 51.52 -28.44
CA SER A 565 -2.29 52.01 -28.19
C SER A 565 -1.22 51.15 -28.88
N ASP A 566 -1.53 49.88 -29.18
CA ASP A 566 -0.70 49.00 -29.99
C ASP A 566 -1.03 49.14 -31.48
N SER A 567 -0.01 49.44 -32.29
CA SER A 567 -0.15 49.67 -33.74
C SER A 567 -0.71 48.44 -34.47
N MET A 568 -0.31 47.23 -34.06
CA MET A 568 -0.80 45.99 -34.65
C MET A 568 -2.28 45.77 -34.34
N SER A 569 -2.68 45.94 -33.09
CA SER A 569 -4.07 45.87 -32.64
C SER A 569 -4.94 46.92 -33.35
N LEU A 570 -4.48 48.18 -33.44
CA LEU A 570 -5.19 49.24 -34.18
C LEU A 570 -5.42 48.86 -35.64
N SER A 571 -4.40 48.32 -36.32
CA SER A 571 -4.52 47.88 -37.72
C SER A 571 -5.57 46.76 -37.88
N ALA A 572 -5.62 45.81 -36.94
CA ALA A 572 -6.58 44.71 -36.94
C ALA A 572 -8.01 45.22 -36.71
N VAL A 573 -8.21 46.12 -35.75
CA VAL A 573 -9.52 46.74 -35.46
C VAL A 573 -10.01 47.55 -36.66
N LYS A 574 -9.14 48.39 -37.25
CA LYS A 574 -9.47 49.14 -38.48
C LYS A 574 -9.89 48.21 -39.61
N LYS A 575 -9.11 47.18 -39.89
CA LYS A 575 -9.44 46.19 -40.94
C LYS A 575 -10.78 45.51 -40.67
N SER A 576 -11.06 45.18 -39.42
CA SER A 576 -12.27 44.46 -39.00
C SER A 576 -13.54 45.31 -39.14
N LEU A 577 -13.45 46.61 -38.80
CA LEU A 577 -14.59 47.53 -38.72
C LEU A 577 -14.73 48.46 -39.95
N ASN A 578 -13.78 48.44 -40.89
CA ASN A 578 -13.81 49.30 -42.06
C ASN A 578 -15.12 49.15 -42.85
N GLY A 579 -15.79 50.27 -43.11
CA GLY A 579 -17.05 50.33 -43.85
C GLY A 579 -18.26 49.73 -43.14
N LYS A 580 -18.15 49.32 -41.87
CA LYS A 580 -19.27 48.77 -41.08
C LYS A 580 -19.89 49.85 -40.19
N ALA A 581 -21.21 49.76 -39.97
CA ALA A 581 -21.90 50.57 -38.98
C ALA A 581 -21.72 49.93 -37.60
N TRP A 582 -20.84 50.49 -36.77
CA TRP A 582 -20.46 49.91 -35.48
C TRP A 582 -20.55 50.90 -34.31
N ILE A 583 -20.77 52.17 -34.59
CA ILE A 583 -20.84 53.24 -33.60
C ILE A 583 -22.29 53.38 -33.15
N LEU A 584 -22.56 53.01 -31.90
CA LEU A 584 -23.90 53.03 -31.32
C LEU A 584 -24.22 54.41 -30.74
N ILE A 585 -25.27 55.04 -31.26
CA ILE A 585 -25.79 56.31 -30.75
C ILE A 585 -27.31 56.20 -30.67
N ASN A 586 -27.88 56.42 -29.48
CA ASN A 586 -29.33 56.39 -29.24
C ASN A 586 -30.02 55.15 -29.83
N GLY A 587 -29.43 53.96 -29.64
CA GLY A 587 -29.96 52.69 -30.14
C GLY A 587 -29.72 52.40 -31.63
N THR A 588 -29.10 53.31 -32.39
CA THR A 588 -28.85 53.16 -33.83
C THR A 588 -27.36 53.06 -34.14
N LEU A 589 -26.98 52.17 -35.07
CA LEU A 589 -25.60 51.98 -35.49
C LEU A 589 -25.25 52.86 -36.69
N HIS A 590 -24.12 53.56 -36.59
CA HIS A 590 -23.60 54.46 -37.61
C HIS A 590 -22.20 54.05 -38.07
N THR A 591 -21.88 54.39 -39.32
CA THR A 591 -20.55 54.25 -39.91
C THR A 591 -19.67 55.45 -39.52
N THR A 592 -18.34 55.29 -39.60
CA THR A 592 -17.36 56.32 -39.21
C THR A 592 -17.47 57.62 -40.01
N ASP A 593 -17.98 57.57 -41.24
CA ASP A 593 -18.20 58.71 -42.13
C ASP A 593 -19.49 59.49 -41.85
N ARG A 594 -20.39 58.95 -41.02
CA ARG A 594 -21.70 59.55 -40.68
C ARG A 594 -21.76 60.13 -39.27
N VAL A 595 -20.61 60.23 -38.59
CA VAL A 595 -20.50 60.71 -37.22
C VAL A 595 -19.35 61.69 -37.03
N ALA A 596 -19.48 62.60 -36.06
CA ALA A 596 -18.40 63.50 -35.62
C ALA A 596 -18.40 63.67 -34.10
N LEU A 597 -17.25 64.07 -33.56
CA LEU A 597 -17.10 64.35 -32.13
C LEU A 597 -17.77 65.68 -31.71
N LYS A 598 -17.71 66.70 -32.57
CA LYS A 598 -18.36 68.00 -32.35
C LYS A 598 -19.17 68.44 -33.57
N MET A 599 -20.37 68.94 -33.31
CA MET A 599 -21.27 69.50 -34.32
C MET A 599 -21.77 70.88 -33.88
N SER A 600 -21.94 71.80 -34.84
CA SER A 600 -22.40 73.18 -34.60
C SER A 600 -23.92 73.33 -34.73
N CYS A 601 -24.60 72.32 -35.26
CA CYS A 601 -26.03 72.21 -35.46
C CYS A 601 -26.42 70.72 -35.47
N ASP A 602 -27.69 70.42 -35.16
CA ASP A 602 -28.22 69.06 -35.26
C ASP A 602 -28.49 68.72 -36.74
N LEU A 603 -27.91 67.63 -37.22
CA LEU A 603 -28.04 67.15 -38.60
C LEU A 603 -28.66 65.75 -38.66
N SER A 604 -29.31 65.33 -37.57
CA SER A 604 -30.05 64.07 -37.51
C SER A 604 -31.17 64.06 -38.57
N PRO A 605 -31.43 62.94 -39.26
CA PRO A 605 -30.82 61.62 -39.10
C PRO A 605 -29.58 61.37 -39.99
N HIS A 606 -29.16 62.35 -40.80
CA HIS A 606 -28.11 62.15 -41.83
C HIS A 606 -26.69 62.13 -41.27
N PHE A 607 -26.46 62.84 -40.17
CA PHE A 607 -25.17 62.94 -39.51
C PHE A 607 -25.39 63.14 -38.00
N VAL A 608 -24.66 62.40 -37.16
CA VAL A 608 -24.92 62.35 -35.72
C VAL A 608 -23.67 62.67 -34.90
N GLN A 609 -23.85 63.40 -33.80
CA GLN A 609 -22.76 63.70 -32.88
C GLN A 609 -22.57 62.55 -31.88
N ILE A 610 -21.33 62.13 -31.66
CA ILE A 610 -21.00 61.15 -30.62
C ILE A 610 -21.07 61.82 -29.25
N ALA A 611 -21.94 61.31 -28.37
CA ALA A 611 -22.12 61.77 -26.99
C ALA A 611 -21.51 60.76 -25.98
N SER A 612 -20.23 60.40 -26.16
CA SER A 612 -19.56 59.38 -25.35
C SER A 612 -18.28 59.92 -24.69
N PRO A 613 -18.39 60.55 -23.50
CA PRO A 613 -17.23 61.12 -22.82
C PRO A 613 -16.20 60.04 -22.50
N GLY A 614 -14.94 60.29 -22.86
CA GLY A 614 -13.81 59.40 -22.59
C GLY A 614 -13.44 58.43 -23.72
N LEU A 615 -14.25 58.29 -24.78
CA LEU A 615 -13.97 57.42 -25.94
C LEU A 615 -13.45 58.18 -27.17
N ASP A 616 -13.25 59.50 -27.07
CA ASP A 616 -12.81 60.38 -28.17
C ASP A 616 -11.54 59.88 -28.87
N HIS A 617 -10.59 59.35 -28.09
CA HIS A 617 -9.34 58.80 -28.60
C HIS A 617 -9.57 57.56 -29.47
N LEU A 618 -10.47 56.66 -29.07
CA LEU A 618 -10.85 55.50 -29.88
C LEU A 618 -11.49 55.91 -31.20
N PHE A 619 -12.50 56.78 -31.13
CA PHE A 619 -13.20 57.22 -32.33
C PHE A 619 -12.27 57.97 -33.28
N SER A 620 -11.43 58.88 -32.76
CA SER A 620 -10.42 59.59 -33.56
C SER A 620 -9.42 58.63 -34.21
N ALA A 621 -8.90 57.65 -33.47
CA ALA A 621 -7.97 56.65 -33.98
C ALA A 621 -8.60 55.81 -35.11
N MET A 622 -9.91 55.55 -35.02
CA MET A 622 -10.70 54.82 -36.02
C MET A 622 -11.13 55.68 -37.22
N GLY A 623 -10.79 56.97 -37.25
CA GLY A 623 -11.06 57.86 -38.37
C GLY A 623 -12.35 58.68 -38.27
N VAL A 624 -13.00 58.70 -37.09
CA VAL A 624 -14.09 59.64 -36.82
C VAL A 624 -13.53 61.05 -36.81
N ARG A 625 -14.25 61.96 -37.46
CA ARG A 625 -13.81 63.35 -37.67
C ARG A 625 -14.07 64.19 -36.42
N GLN A 626 -13.20 65.15 -36.17
CA GLN A 626 -13.38 66.09 -35.06
C GLN A 626 -14.60 67.02 -35.28
N ASN A 627 -14.77 67.52 -36.51
CA ASN A 627 -15.86 68.39 -36.94
C ASN A 627 -16.40 67.96 -38.31
N VAL A 628 -17.64 68.33 -38.62
CA VAL A 628 -18.28 68.15 -39.94
C VAL A 628 -17.61 69.07 -40.98
N ARG A 629 -17.39 68.57 -42.21
CA ARG A 629 -16.80 69.36 -43.32
C ARG A 629 -17.90 69.98 -44.18
N GLN A 630 -17.55 71.05 -44.91
CA GLN A 630 -18.44 71.66 -45.91
C GLN A 630 -18.96 70.63 -46.93
N GLN A 631 -18.08 69.74 -47.42
CA GLN A 631 -18.46 68.71 -48.40
C GLN A 631 -19.54 67.77 -47.88
N ASP A 632 -19.54 67.44 -46.59
CA ASP A 632 -20.55 66.55 -45.98
C ASP A 632 -21.92 67.23 -45.97
N LEU A 633 -21.97 68.53 -45.66
CA LEU A 633 -23.19 69.34 -45.66
C LEU A 633 -23.73 69.51 -47.09
N GLU A 634 -22.87 69.80 -48.05
CA GLU A 634 -23.22 69.92 -49.47
C GLU A 634 -23.73 68.59 -50.04
N GLU A 635 -23.15 67.47 -49.63
CA GLU A 635 -23.60 66.14 -50.04
C GLU A 635 -24.99 65.80 -49.48
N ILE A 636 -25.28 66.18 -48.22
CA ILE A 636 -26.63 66.02 -47.63
C ILE A 636 -27.65 66.88 -48.39
N ILE A 637 -27.33 68.15 -48.66
CA ILE A 637 -28.20 69.03 -49.48
C ILE A 637 -28.44 68.41 -50.87
N ALA A 638 -27.39 67.89 -51.51
CA ALA A 638 -27.51 67.20 -52.80
C ALA A 638 -28.27 65.86 -52.72
N GLN A 639 -28.28 65.19 -51.57
CA GLN A 639 -29.06 63.99 -51.33
C GLN A 639 -30.55 64.31 -51.17
N ILE A 640 -30.88 65.35 -50.39
CA ILE A 640 -32.25 65.89 -50.29
C ILE A 640 -32.73 66.32 -51.68
N GLY A 641 -31.93 67.07 -52.43
CA GLY A 641 -32.29 67.48 -53.80
C GLY A 641 -32.50 66.32 -54.79
N ARG A 642 -31.80 65.20 -54.62
CA ARG A 642 -32.03 63.98 -55.42
C ARG A 642 -33.37 63.31 -55.14
N GLN A 643 -33.93 63.46 -53.93
CA GLN A 643 -35.23 62.88 -53.58
C GLN A 643 -36.40 63.62 -54.26
N TYR A 644 -36.26 64.93 -54.47
CA TYR A 644 -37.30 65.79 -55.04
C TYR A 644 -37.10 66.07 -56.55
N GLY A 645 -35.92 65.77 -57.11
CA GLY A 645 -35.59 66.07 -58.51
C GLY A 645 -35.41 67.56 -58.77
N SER A 646 -35.13 67.96 -60.02
CA SER A 646 -34.79 69.35 -60.38
C SER A 646 -35.97 70.33 -60.37
N ALA A 647 -37.20 69.86 -60.15
CA ALA A 647 -38.41 70.69 -60.16
C ALA A 647 -39.37 70.38 -59.00
N GLY A 648 -38.99 69.53 -58.05
CA GLY A 648 -39.81 69.21 -56.88
C GLY A 648 -39.70 70.29 -55.81
N THR A 649 -40.84 70.74 -55.31
CA THR A 649 -40.91 71.61 -54.13
C THR A 649 -40.61 70.78 -52.88
N LEU A 650 -39.66 71.24 -52.06
CA LEU A 650 -39.30 70.59 -50.81
C LEU A 650 -40.46 70.70 -49.81
N SER A 651 -40.58 69.71 -48.92
CA SER A 651 -41.42 69.80 -47.73
C SER A 651 -40.93 70.95 -46.83
N ASP A 652 -41.81 71.53 -46.00
CA ASP A 652 -41.41 72.60 -45.08
C ASP A 652 -40.34 72.14 -44.08
N GLU A 653 -40.36 70.86 -43.67
CA GLU A 653 -39.36 70.25 -42.80
C GLU A 653 -37.99 70.13 -43.50
N ASP A 654 -37.95 69.64 -44.74
CA ASP A 654 -36.70 69.53 -45.52
C ASP A 654 -36.17 70.91 -45.91
N ALA A 655 -37.05 71.87 -46.21
CA ALA A 655 -36.67 73.25 -46.48
C ALA A 655 -36.02 73.90 -45.25
N GLN A 656 -36.55 73.65 -44.05
CA GLN A 656 -35.97 74.11 -42.79
C GLN A 656 -34.61 73.44 -42.50
N LEU A 657 -34.48 72.14 -42.76
CA LEU A 657 -33.22 71.40 -42.63
C LEU A 657 -32.17 71.91 -43.62
N VAL A 658 -32.54 72.16 -44.88
CA VAL A 658 -31.65 72.76 -45.89
C VAL A 658 -31.19 74.15 -45.47
N LEU A 659 -32.07 75.00 -44.93
CA LEU A 659 -31.66 76.32 -44.41
C LEU A 659 -30.66 76.19 -43.25
N GLN A 660 -30.87 75.23 -42.34
CA GLN A 660 -29.92 74.94 -41.28
C GLN A 660 -28.58 74.46 -41.83
N LEU A 661 -28.58 73.55 -42.80
CA LEU A 661 -27.38 73.05 -43.48
C LEU A 661 -26.61 74.17 -44.20
N LEU A 662 -27.30 75.05 -44.91
CA LEU A 662 -26.72 76.21 -45.59
C LEU A 662 -26.13 77.21 -44.59
N SER A 663 -26.80 77.43 -43.45
CA SER A 663 -26.24 78.24 -42.35
C SER A 663 -24.99 77.57 -41.74
N GLY A 664 -24.97 76.23 -41.69
CA GLY A 664 -23.82 75.44 -41.30
C GLY A 664 -22.65 75.60 -42.28
N VAL A 665 -22.91 75.53 -43.58
CA VAL A 665 -21.91 75.76 -44.64
C VAL A 665 -21.31 77.15 -44.49
N ALA A 666 -22.13 78.18 -44.31
CA ALA A 666 -21.68 79.56 -44.10
C ALA A 666 -20.80 79.75 -42.84
N ARG A 667 -21.00 78.92 -41.81
CA ARG A 667 -20.20 78.94 -40.57
C ARG A 667 -18.90 78.16 -40.68
N VAL A 668 -18.84 77.14 -41.55
CA VAL A 668 -17.67 76.28 -41.75
C VAL A 668 -16.70 76.88 -42.78
N SER A 669 -17.21 77.62 -43.79
CA SER A 669 -16.39 78.22 -44.84
C SER A 669 -17.08 79.44 -45.50
N TYR A 670 -16.28 80.37 -46.04
CA TYR A 670 -16.76 81.55 -46.78
C TYR A 670 -16.82 81.32 -48.31
N THR A 671 -16.33 80.17 -48.81
CA THR A 671 -16.25 79.89 -50.25
C THR A 671 -17.38 78.98 -50.70
N TRP A 672 -18.31 79.54 -51.47
CA TRP A 672 -19.40 78.81 -52.12
C TRP A 672 -18.98 78.40 -53.53
N SER A 673 -19.20 77.14 -53.91
CA SER A 673 -18.98 76.71 -55.29
C SER A 673 -20.18 77.15 -56.15
N SER A 674 -19.97 77.47 -57.43
CA SER A 674 -21.08 77.78 -58.37
C SER A 674 -22.05 76.59 -58.55
N SER A 675 -21.61 75.39 -58.16
CA SER A 675 -22.39 74.15 -58.11
C SER A 675 -23.14 73.91 -56.81
N THR A 676 -22.92 74.72 -55.76
CA THR A 676 -23.59 74.53 -54.46
C THR A 676 -25.09 74.79 -54.62
N LEU A 677 -25.90 73.86 -54.14
CA LEU A 677 -27.37 73.96 -54.17
C LEU A 677 -27.83 74.88 -53.04
N ILE A 678 -28.67 75.85 -53.37
CA ILE A 678 -29.30 76.78 -52.43
C ILE A 678 -30.82 76.63 -52.51
N LEU A 679 -31.49 76.91 -51.38
CA LEU A 679 -32.95 76.91 -51.31
C LEU A 679 -33.47 78.23 -51.87
N THR A 680 -34.38 78.15 -52.85
CA THR A 680 -35.04 79.32 -53.44
C THR A 680 -36.37 79.66 -52.76
N SER A 681 -36.90 80.86 -52.99
CA SER A 681 -38.14 81.35 -52.36
C SER A 681 -39.39 80.51 -52.65
N ASP A 682 -39.38 79.73 -53.74
CA ASP A 682 -40.39 78.74 -54.13
C ASP A 682 -40.15 77.35 -53.52
N ASN A 683 -39.30 77.25 -52.48
CA ASN A 683 -38.89 76.02 -51.81
C ASN A 683 -38.29 74.97 -52.77
N GLN A 684 -37.55 75.41 -53.80
CA GLN A 684 -36.81 74.51 -54.69
C GLN A 684 -35.29 74.56 -54.39
N LEU A 685 -34.55 73.52 -54.75
CA LEU A 685 -33.09 73.53 -54.71
C LEU A 685 -32.52 73.85 -56.09
N ARG A 686 -31.79 74.96 -56.21
CA ARG A 686 -31.12 75.37 -57.46
C ARG A 686 -29.65 75.64 -57.24
N ARG A 687 -28.82 75.52 -58.28
CA ARG A 687 -27.39 75.84 -58.16
C ARG A 687 -27.23 77.34 -58.00
N ILE A 688 -26.33 77.78 -57.11
CA ILE A 688 -26.12 79.21 -56.85
C ILE A 688 -25.76 80.00 -58.13
N GLY A 689 -25.05 79.39 -59.08
CA GLY A 689 -24.74 80.01 -60.36
C GLY A 689 -25.93 80.17 -61.32
N GLU A 690 -27.05 79.49 -61.07
CA GLU A 690 -28.29 79.54 -61.87
C GLU A 690 -29.29 80.57 -61.29
N VAL A 691 -29.03 81.10 -60.10
CA VAL A 691 -29.91 82.04 -59.40
C VAL A 691 -29.38 83.46 -59.59
N VAL A 692 -30.07 84.23 -60.44
CA VAL A 692 -29.71 85.64 -60.76
C VAL A 692 -30.38 86.62 -59.80
N TYR A 693 -31.61 86.34 -59.37
CA TYR A 693 -32.39 87.12 -58.41
C TYR A 693 -33.44 86.23 -57.76
N ASP A 694 -33.48 86.18 -56.42
CA ASP A 694 -34.46 85.41 -55.67
C ASP A 694 -34.81 86.17 -54.39
N ASP A 695 -36.03 86.69 -54.34
CA ASP A 695 -36.47 87.65 -53.33
C ASP A 695 -37.75 87.10 -52.69
N ARG A 696 -37.71 86.80 -51.39
CA ARG A 696 -38.88 86.38 -50.61
C ARG A 696 -39.81 87.59 -50.44
N ARG A 697 -40.54 87.96 -51.50
CA ARG A 697 -41.63 88.92 -51.38
C ARG A 697 -42.81 88.23 -50.72
N GLY A 698 -42.97 88.51 -49.43
CA GLY A 698 -44.24 88.30 -48.73
C GLY A 698 -45.38 88.89 -49.55
N HIS A 699 -46.47 88.13 -49.66
CA HIS A 699 -47.69 88.50 -50.35
C HIS A 699 -48.05 89.99 -50.21
N ARG A 700 -47.97 90.73 -51.31
CA ARG A 700 -48.95 91.75 -51.66
C ARG A 700 -49.26 91.65 -53.15
N SER A 701 -50.37 90.97 -53.44
CA SER A 701 -51.05 91.07 -54.73
C SER A 701 -51.59 92.48 -54.90
N LEU A 702 -51.34 93.06 -56.08
CA LEU A 702 -52.08 94.19 -56.65
C LEU A 702 -53.58 93.84 -56.67
N THR A 703 -54.55 94.75 -56.58
CA THR A 703 -54.81 95.93 -57.41
C THR A 703 -55.93 96.79 -56.80
N ASP A 704 -55.84 98.10 -57.04
CA ASP A 704 -56.92 99.09 -57.21
C ASP A 704 -57.98 99.28 -56.11
N THR A 705 -57.95 100.46 -55.48
CA THR A 705 -58.93 101.54 -55.76
C THR A 705 -58.60 102.81 -54.99
N TRP A 706 -58.38 103.89 -55.74
CA TRP A 706 -58.89 105.25 -55.54
C TRP A 706 -58.91 105.84 -54.11
N GLY A 707 -58.08 106.87 -53.94
CA GLY A 707 -58.56 108.19 -53.48
C GLY A 707 -58.40 108.49 -51.99
N GLY A 708 -57.98 109.73 -51.73
CA GLY A 708 -58.31 110.45 -50.50
C GLY A 708 -57.14 110.66 -49.55
N ASP A 709 -56.46 111.78 -49.77
CA ASP A 709 -56.31 112.87 -48.78
C ASP A 709 -55.60 112.65 -47.43
N ASP A 710 -54.72 113.62 -47.18
CA ASP A 710 -54.34 114.22 -45.89
C ASP A 710 -53.54 113.34 -44.89
N GLU A 711 -52.52 113.81 -44.19
CA GLU A 711 -51.79 115.07 -44.08
C GLU A 711 -50.57 114.74 -43.18
N ALA A 712 -49.47 115.50 -43.35
CA ALA A 712 -48.31 115.70 -42.46
C ALA A 712 -47.34 114.53 -42.18
#